data_AF-F7W8E0-F1
#
_entry.id   AF-F7W8E0-F1
#
_cell.length_a   1.000
_cell.length_b   1.000
_cell.length_c   1.000
_cell.angle_alpha   90.00
_cell.angle_beta   90.00
_cell.angle_gamma   90.00
#
_symmetry.space_group_name_H-M   'P 1'
#
loop_
_entity.id
_entity.type
_entity.pdbx_description
1 polymer ?
#
loop_
_entity_poly.entity_id
_entity_poly.type
_entity_poly.pdbx_seq_one_letter_code
_entity_poly.pdbx_strand_id
1 'polypeptide(L)'
;MGSHAPVPISAEPTVTYSSDRLESAGAESTTVAPPDFRLLHFNDVYHLDASSAEPVGGISRFMTAVNEYRNDERYQGQGKPELVTLFSGDVFNPSLESSVTKGSHMVPILNKIGTQCACVGNHDLDFGVQQFRHLTSKCAFPWLLANVLDPALGENVPIGNAGHTHMITTANGLKIGLLGLGEREWLETINALPPNLIYRSATEVAKELVPQLRAQGADLIVALTHMREPNDHKLARQMAPGEIDIILGGHDHFYAHSLINGTHVLRSGSDFKNLSYLEVRRPASPPAPDQPKWDVDIWRRDIYSILGETHRLHRLPLDARFTTVRLRESNIGNFVCDIMRLHYHADIAIMAAGTIRGDQIYPPGPIRVKDVTDCFPFEDPVVVIKVKGKAVWEALENGVSLYPALEGRFPQVSNIKFTFDPSLPPGSRVTDVQVGDGPIDLDKVYVMSTRGYMARGKDGYTSLLIKSEGGECEEVVSEENGILISMLLRQYFMALKALDKWAFWGADEDKHWGTVVKGVDEGREPAKGPKSLTSTLEPKTGDGCDKDTCVIDNDNETTTITDAEAKQDEAIEPTPPGQSGKGTSKPLSNWTFWTPAKLRERRSTVKPLKESQTSVGDTSASGSSDSESGNSRPSSRVRGKAEDVRQIDRELRIMRRVARKWCRLAGVKSQACDCLDEGEFDVPWTKAVAPRVEGRIVEVGAAA
;
A
#
# COMPACT_ATOMS: atom_id res chain seq x y z
N MET A 1 -9.65 -39.04 -27.72
CA MET A 1 -9.52 -39.19 -26.25
C MET A 1 -8.22 -38.55 -25.83
N GLY A 2 -8.17 -37.91 -24.67
CA GLY A 2 -7.05 -37.09 -24.20
C GLY A 2 -7.49 -36.27 -23.01
N SER A 3 -7.54 -36.90 -21.85
CA SER A 3 -8.05 -36.32 -20.61
C SER A 3 -7.03 -35.36 -20.01
N HIS A 4 -7.17 -34.06 -20.30
CA HIS A 4 -6.59 -33.04 -19.43
C HIS A 4 -7.34 -33.07 -18.10
N ALA A 5 -6.70 -33.65 -17.07
CA ALA A 5 -7.14 -33.44 -15.70
C ALA A 5 -7.08 -31.94 -15.38
N PRO A 6 -8.05 -31.39 -14.61
CA PRO A 6 -7.99 -30.00 -14.19
C PRO A 6 -6.74 -29.78 -13.32
N VAL A 7 -5.91 -28.82 -13.72
CA VAL A 7 -4.78 -28.38 -12.89
C VAL A 7 -5.34 -27.74 -11.61
N PRO A 8 -4.84 -28.07 -10.41
CA PRO A 8 -5.27 -27.41 -9.18
C PRO A 8 -4.96 -25.90 -9.23
N ILE A 9 -6.00 -25.07 -9.15
CA ILE A 9 -5.91 -23.59 -9.28
C ILE A 9 -5.92 -22.90 -7.89
N SER A 10 -5.95 -23.67 -6.80
CA SER A 10 -6.04 -23.20 -5.42
C SER A 10 -5.38 -24.20 -4.47
N ALA A 11 -4.87 -23.73 -3.33
CA ALA A 11 -4.51 -24.62 -2.22
C ALA A 11 -5.76 -25.19 -1.55
N GLU A 12 -5.62 -26.34 -0.88
CA GLU A 12 -6.73 -27.06 -0.22
C GLU A 12 -7.49 -26.20 0.81
N PRO A 13 -8.81 -26.41 1.02
CA PRO A 13 -9.59 -25.60 1.94
C PRO A 13 -9.13 -25.84 3.37
N THR A 14 -8.76 -24.77 4.07
CA THR A 14 -8.33 -24.85 5.47
C THR A 14 -9.55 -24.82 6.37
N VAL A 15 -9.73 -25.85 7.22
CA VAL A 15 -10.78 -25.85 8.25
C VAL A 15 -10.56 -24.65 9.17
N THR A 16 -11.59 -23.80 9.26
CA THR A 16 -11.63 -22.62 10.14
C THR A 16 -12.36 -22.95 11.43
N TYR A 17 -13.47 -23.67 11.31
CA TYR A 17 -14.26 -24.18 12.42
C TYR A 17 -14.94 -25.48 11.99
N SER A 18 -15.17 -26.37 12.94
CA SER A 18 -15.85 -27.64 12.76
C SER A 18 -16.90 -27.77 13.86
N SER A 19 -18.07 -28.29 13.51
CA SER A 19 -18.88 -29.00 14.51
C SER A 19 -18.13 -30.28 14.91
N ASP A 20 -18.19 -30.69 16.19
CA ASP A 20 -17.47 -31.86 16.73
C ASP A 20 -17.84 -33.18 16.02
N ARG A 21 -18.90 -33.14 15.22
CA ARG A 21 -19.43 -34.20 14.35
C ARG A 21 -18.37 -34.73 13.38
N LEU A 22 -17.48 -33.89 12.84
CA LEU A 22 -16.36 -34.33 11.99
C LEU A 22 -15.23 -35.00 12.78
N GLU A 23 -14.92 -34.54 14.00
CA GLU A 23 -13.91 -35.21 14.86
C GLU A 23 -14.40 -36.58 15.35
N SER A 24 -15.71 -36.75 15.53
CA SER A 24 -16.32 -38.04 15.87
C SER A 24 -16.24 -39.08 14.73
N ALA A 25 -16.01 -38.63 13.49
CA ALA A 25 -15.82 -39.49 12.32
C ALA A 25 -14.36 -39.99 12.24
N GLY A 26 -14.05 -40.97 13.10
CA GLY A 26 -12.82 -41.76 13.00
C GLY A 26 -12.62 -42.36 11.61
N ALA A 27 -11.35 -42.57 11.22
CA ALA A 27 -10.84 -42.68 9.85
C ALA A 27 -11.38 -43.81 8.92
N GLU A 28 -12.43 -44.51 9.32
CA GLU A 28 -13.10 -45.56 8.53
C GLU A 28 -14.62 -45.31 8.31
N SER A 29 -15.19 -44.20 8.79
CA SER A 29 -16.62 -43.89 8.64
C SER A 29 -16.90 -42.80 7.59
N THR A 30 -17.11 -43.21 6.34
CA THR A 30 -17.18 -42.33 5.15
C THR A 30 -18.58 -41.80 4.82
N THR A 31 -19.51 -41.74 5.78
CA THR A 31 -20.90 -41.27 5.55
C THR A 31 -21.35 -40.20 6.56
N VAL A 32 -20.76 -39.00 6.48
CA VAL A 32 -21.35 -37.79 7.06
C VAL A 32 -22.63 -37.46 6.27
N ALA A 33 -23.72 -37.13 6.95
CA ALA A 33 -24.98 -36.76 6.30
C ALA A 33 -24.81 -35.48 5.45
N PRO A 34 -25.46 -35.38 4.28
CA PRO A 34 -25.37 -34.20 3.43
C PRO A 34 -25.88 -32.96 4.19
N PRO A 35 -25.33 -31.76 3.90
CA PRO A 35 -25.77 -30.52 4.52
C PRO A 35 -27.22 -30.18 4.17
N ASP A 36 -27.94 -29.55 5.10
CA ASP A 36 -29.27 -28.99 4.86
C ASP A 36 -29.20 -27.88 3.80
N PHE A 37 -28.15 -27.04 3.83
CA PHE A 37 -27.77 -26.13 2.74
C PHE A 37 -26.28 -25.77 2.80
N ARG A 38 -25.76 -25.16 1.74
CA ARG A 38 -24.35 -24.73 1.62
C ARG A 38 -24.31 -23.22 1.43
N LEU A 39 -23.29 -22.55 1.96
CA LEU A 39 -23.17 -21.09 1.88
C LEU A 39 -21.75 -20.69 1.44
N LEU A 40 -21.66 -19.67 0.59
CA LEU A 40 -20.41 -19.05 0.17
C LEU A 40 -20.45 -17.57 0.51
N HIS A 41 -19.45 -17.09 1.25
CA HIS A 41 -19.33 -15.70 1.69
C HIS A 41 -18.01 -15.05 1.23
N PHE A 42 -18.10 -13.77 0.88
CA PHE A 42 -17.00 -12.86 0.58
C PHE A 42 -17.42 -11.41 0.88
N ASN A 43 -16.46 -10.51 1.03
CA ASN A 43 -16.62 -9.11 1.45
C ASN A 43 -15.43 -8.28 0.94
N ASP A 44 -15.58 -6.95 0.87
CA ASP A 44 -14.47 -5.98 0.64
C ASP A 44 -13.60 -6.28 -0.59
N VAL A 45 -14.19 -6.19 -1.78
CA VAL A 45 -13.55 -6.58 -3.05
C VAL A 45 -13.41 -5.41 -4.03
N TYR A 46 -12.26 -4.74 -3.98
CA TYR A 46 -12.01 -3.54 -4.76
C TYR A 46 -11.28 -3.85 -6.08
N HIS A 47 -10.27 -4.72 -6.01
CA HIS A 47 -9.40 -5.02 -7.14
C HIS A 47 -9.80 -6.31 -7.86
N LEU A 48 -9.87 -6.24 -9.20
CA LEU A 48 -10.11 -7.42 -10.06
C LEU A 48 -8.86 -8.22 -10.40
N ASP A 49 -7.72 -7.54 -10.48
CA ASP A 49 -6.42 -8.14 -10.75
C ASP A 49 -5.94 -8.98 -9.56
N ALA A 50 -5.00 -9.88 -9.83
CA ALA A 50 -4.23 -10.53 -8.78
C ALA A 50 -3.25 -9.53 -8.15
N SER A 51 -3.21 -9.46 -6.82
CA SER A 51 -2.22 -8.69 -6.07
C SER A 51 -0.81 -9.30 -6.19
N SER A 52 0.20 -8.60 -5.68
CA SER A 52 1.62 -8.94 -5.89
C SER A 52 2.24 -9.87 -4.82
N ALA A 53 1.46 -10.28 -3.82
CA ALA A 53 1.89 -11.21 -2.76
C ALA A 53 0.76 -12.19 -2.40
N GLU A 54 1.13 -13.34 -1.84
CA GLU A 54 0.17 -14.42 -1.57
C GLU A 54 -0.63 -14.19 -0.27
N PRO A 55 -1.92 -14.59 -0.22
CA PRO A 55 -2.74 -15.10 -1.33
C PRO A 55 -3.10 -13.99 -2.33
N VAL A 56 -2.74 -14.18 -3.61
CA VAL A 56 -2.83 -13.10 -4.62
C VAL A 56 -4.25 -12.69 -4.99
N GLY A 57 -5.23 -13.60 -4.92
CA GLY A 57 -6.60 -13.34 -5.37
C GLY A 57 -6.76 -13.22 -6.88
N GLY A 58 -7.57 -12.25 -7.28
CA GLY A 58 -7.93 -11.96 -8.67
C GLY A 58 -9.15 -12.75 -9.17
N ILE A 59 -10.07 -12.05 -9.84
CA ILE A 59 -11.44 -12.52 -10.10
C ILE A 59 -11.51 -13.82 -10.91
N SER A 60 -10.55 -14.08 -11.81
CA SER A 60 -10.57 -15.30 -12.64
C SER A 60 -10.35 -16.58 -11.81
N ARG A 61 -9.46 -16.56 -10.82
CA ARG A 61 -9.23 -17.70 -9.91
C ARG A 61 -10.36 -17.85 -8.91
N PHE A 62 -10.86 -16.73 -8.37
CA PHE A 62 -12.02 -16.72 -7.49
C PHE A 62 -13.26 -17.31 -8.17
N MET A 63 -13.53 -16.93 -9.42
CA MET A 63 -14.62 -17.54 -10.22
C MET A 63 -14.41 -19.04 -10.44
N THR A 64 -13.17 -19.52 -10.60
CA THR A 64 -12.89 -20.97 -10.63
C THR A 64 -13.25 -21.64 -9.31
N ALA A 65 -12.85 -21.08 -8.17
CA ALA A 65 -13.19 -21.63 -6.85
C ALA A 65 -14.72 -21.60 -6.58
N VAL A 66 -15.41 -20.50 -6.91
CA VAL A 66 -16.88 -20.42 -6.85
C VAL A 66 -17.53 -21.48 -7.73
N ASN A 67 -17.01 -21.71 -8.94
CA ASN A 67 -17.53 -22.73 -9.85
C ASN A 67 -17.22 -24.16 -9.40
N GLU A 68 -16.14 -24.40 -8.66
CA GLU A 68 -15.86 -25.68 -8.00
C GLU A 68 -16.95 -25.96 -6.94
N TYR A 69 -17.12 -25.07 -5.94
CA TYR A 69 -18.15 -25.24 -4.92
C TYR A 69 -19.57 -25.34 -5.51
N ARG A 70 -19.83 -24.70 -6.66
CA ARG A 70 -21.13 -24.77 -7.34
C ARG A 70 -21.36 -26.08 -8.10
N ASN A 71 -20.35 -26.64 -8.77
CA ASN A 71 -20.55 -27.68 -9.79
C ASN A 71 -19.81 -29.00 -9.54
N ASP A 72 -18.86 -29.08 -8.59
CA ASP A 72 -18.08 -30.31 -8.33
C ASP A 72 -18.99 -31.52 -8.02
N GLU A 73 -18.64 -32.66 -8.60
CA GLU A 73 -19.37 -33.93 -8.50
C GLU A 73 -19.58 -34.36 -7.03
N ARG A 74 -18.66 -34.00 -6.12
CA ARG A 74 -18.77 -34.26 -4.66
C ARG A 74 -20.03 -33.66 -4.02
N TYR A 75 -20.64 -32.66 -4.64
CA TYR A 75 -21.89 -32.03 -4.20
C TYR A 75 -23.13 -32.50 -4.98
N GLN A 76 -22.98 -33.07 -6.18
CA GLN A 76 -24.12 -33.40 -7.04
C GLN A 76 -24.97 -34.55 -6.48
N GLY A 77 -24.34 -35.51 -5.79
CA GLY A 77 -25.04 -36.64 -5.14
C GLY A 77 -25.81 -36.29 -3.86
N GLN A 78 -25.64 -35.09 -3.30
CA GLN A 78 -26.11 -34.74 -1.95
C GLN A 78 -27.59 -34.37 -1.85
N GLY A 79 -28.37 -34.46 -2.93
CA GLY A 79 -29.80 -34.09 -2.93
C GLY A 79 -30.06 -32.59 -3.16
N LYS A 80 -29.21 -31.92 -3.97
CA LYS A 80 -29.26 -30.48 -4.26
C LYS A 80 -29.36 -29.55 -3.03
N PRO A 81 -28.43 -29.63 -2.06
CA PRO A 81 -28.21 -28.50 -1.15
C PRO A 81 -27.74 -27.30 -1.98
N GLU A 82 -28.62 -26.32 -2.12
CA GLU A 82 -28.40 -25.11 -2.90
C GLU A 82 -27.22 -24.31 -2.31
N LEU A 83 -26.35 -23.78 -3.18
CA LEU A 83 -25.20 -22.98 -2.76
C LEU A 83 -25.63 -21.51 -2.66
N VAL A 84 -25.93 -21.08 -1.43
CA VAL A 84 -26.36 -19.72 -1.13
C VAL A 84 -25.14 -18.78 -1.16
N THR A 85 -25.07 -17.87 -2.12
CA THR A 85 -23.94 -16.92 -2.21
C THR A 85 -24.32 -15.55 -1.68
N LEU A 86 -23.65 -15.12 -0.60
CA LEU A 86 -23.90 -13.86 0.10
C LEU A 86 -22.65 -12.96 0.09
N PHE A 87 -22.88 -11.64 0.12
CA PHE A 87 -21.82 -10.62 0.05
C PHE A 87 -22.01 -9.54 1.11
N SER A 88 -20.96 -9.11 1.82
CA SER A 88 -21.08 -8.14 2.93
C SER A 88 -20.58 -6.72 2.61
N GLY A 89 -20.73 -6.29 1.36
CA GLY A 89 -20.51 -4.91 0.93
C GLY A 89 -19.06 -4.57 0.60
N ASP A 90 -18.88 -3.31 0.17
CA ASP A 90 -17.63 -2.71 -0.29
C ASP A 90 -17.10 -3.34 -1.58
N VAL A 91 -17.62 -2.84 -2.71
CA VAL A 91 -17.27 -3.30 -4.06
C VAL A 91 -17.22 -2.20 -5.10
N PHE A 92 -18.00 -1.13 -4.99
CA PHE A 92 -18.03 -0.13 -6.07
C PHE A 92 -16.83 0.83 -6.10
N ASN A 93 -16.09 0.98 -4.99
CA ASN A 93 -14.89 1.83 -4.82
C ASN A 93 -14.04 1.23 -3.67
N PRO A 94 -12.74 1.53 -3.48
CA PRO A 94 -11.84 2.35 -4.27
C PRO A 94 -10.81 1.54 -5.08
N SER A 95 -10.91 1.59 -6.41
CA SER A 95 -9.98 0.95 -7.34
C SER A 95 -9.68 1.85 -8.55
N LEU A 96 -8.63 1.54 -9.32
CA LEU A 96 -8.35 2.26 -10.57
C LEU A 96 -9.48 2.06 -11.59
N GLU A 97 -10.10 0.88 -11.57
CA GLU A 97 -11.25 0.53 -12.38
C GLU A 97 -12.51 1.32 -11.95
N SER A 98 -12.71 1.56 -10.65
CA SER A 98 -13.81 2.39 -10.14
C SER A 98 -13.64 3.86 -10.48
N SER A 99 -12.42 4.41 -10.47
CA SER A 99 -12.19 5.84 -10.76
C SER A 99 -12.69 6.23 -12.16
N VAL A 100 -12.55 5.34 -13.14
CA VAL A 100 -13.05 5.52 -14.52
C VAL A 100 -14.52 5.12 -14.67
N THR A 101 -14.90 3.95 -14.17
CA THR A 101 -16.23 3.34 -14.46
C THR A 101 -17.32 3.69 -13.44
N LYS A 102 -16.96 4.42 -12.36
CA LYS A 102 -17.79 4.74 -11.20
C LYS A 102 -18.54 3.51 -10.67
N GLY A 103 -17.80 2.42 -10.41
CA GLY A 103 -18.29 1.14 -9.89
C GLY A 103 -18.99 0.21 -10.90
N SER A 104 -19.34 0.68 -12.11
CA SER A 104 -20.19 -0.09 -13.03
C SER A 104 -19.57 -1.39 -13.58
N HIS A 105 -18.25 -1.54 -13.49
CA HIS A 105 -17.53 -2.76 -13.85
C HIS A 105 -17.88 -3.98 -12.96
N MET A 106 -18.27 -3.76 -11.70
CA MET A 106 -18.50 -4.84 -10.73
C MET A 106 -19.90 -5.48 -10.81
N VAL A 107 -20.91 -4.72 -11.27
CA VAL A 107 -22.28 -5.22 -11.46
C VAL A 107 -22.35 -6.54 -12.26
N PRO A 108 -21.78 -6.65 -13.47
CA PRO A 108 -21.80 -7.92 -14.22
C PRO A 108 -20.93 -9.02 -13.60
N ILE A 109 -20.06 -8.68 -12.64
CA ILE A 109 -19.19 -9.64 -11.95
C ILE A 109 -19.93 -10.25 -10.76
N LEU A 110 -20.56 -9.45 -9.90
CA LEU A 110 -21.43 -9.92 -8.82
C LEU A 110 -22.58 -10.81 -9.36
N ASN A 111 -23.21 -10.39 -10.46
CA ASN A 111 -24.24 -11.18 -11.14
C ASN A 111 -23.70 -12.52 -11.71
N LYS A 112 -22.41 -12.62 -12.03
CA LYS A 112 -21.76 -13.87 -12.50
C LYS A 112 -21.23 -14.75 -11.37
N ILE A 113 -20.75 -14.14 -10.28
CA ILE A 113 -20.46 -14.83 -9.02
C ILE A 113 -21.73 -15.54 -8.54
N GLY A 114 -22.91 -14.94 -8.78
CA GLY A 114 -24.21 -15.52 -8.45
C GLY A 114 -24.69 -15.13 -7.06
N THR A 115 -24.27 -13.95 -6.58
CA THR A 115 -24.73 -13.36 -5.32
C THR A 115 -26.25 -13.28 -5.30
N GLN A 116 -26.87 -13.72 -4.20
CA GLN A 116 -28.33 -13.72 -3.99
C GLN A 116 -28.79 -12.65 -3.00
N CYS A 117 -27.89 -12.07 -2.21
CA CYS A 117 -28.14 -10.89 -1.38
C CYS A 117 -26.81 -10.21 -1.01
N ALA A 118 -26.82 -8.89 -0.85
CA ALA A 118 -25.66 -8.11 -0.39
C ALA A 118 -26.00 -7.22 0.81
N CYS A 119 -25.03 -6.95 1.69
CA CYS A 119 -25.05 -5.76 2.56
C CYS A 119 -24.57 -4.53 1.76
N VAL A 120 -25.01 -3.32 2.15
CA VAL A 120 -24.41 -2.07 1.67
C VAL A 120 -23.15 -1.78 2.48
N GLY A 121 -22.01 -1.64 1.81
CA GLY A 121 -20.76 -1.17 2.42
C GLY A 121 -20.59 0.35 2.37
N ASN A 122 -19.48 0.85 2.91
CA ASN A 122 -19.17 2.27 2.89
C ASN A 122 -18.74 2.82 1.54
N HIS A 123 -17.80 2.18 0.87
CA HIS A 123 -17.29 2.64 -0.41
C HIS A 123 -18.27 2.36 -1.56
N ASP A 124 -19.36 1.62 -1.31
CA ASP A 124 -20.50 1.49 -2.22
C ASP A 124 -21.27 2.81 -2.43
N LEU A 125 -21.14 3.77 -1.50
CA LEU A 125 -21.79 5.09 -1.58
C LEU A 125 -20.84 6.24 -1.98
N ASP A 126 -19.55 5.99 -2.22
CA ASP A 126 -18.56 7.06 -2.50
C ASP A 126 -18.87 7.90 -3.74
N PHE A 127 -19.56 7.34 -4.74
CA PHE A 127 -20.03 8.06 -5.92
C PHE A 127 -21.43 8.67 -5.76
N GLY A 128 -21.92 8.72 -4.52
CA GLY A 128 -23.22 9.27 -4.15
C GLY A 128 -24.39 8.29 -4.32
N VAL A 129 -25.42 8.51 -3.51
CA VAL A 129 -26.62 7.65 -3.40
C VAL A 129 -27.35 7.44 -4.74
N GLN A 130 -27.28 8.39 -5.67
CA GLN A 130 -27.86 8.26 -7.01
C GLN A 130 -27.12 7.23 -7.87
N GLN A 131 -25.77 7.22 -7.83
CA GLN A 131 -24.97 6.24 -8.57
C GLN A 131 -25.15 4.86 -7.95
N PHE A 132 -25.10 4.74 -6.62
CA PHE A 132 -25.42 3.49 -5.92
C PHE A 132 -26.75 2.89 -6.40
N ARG A 133 -27.84 3.67 -6.38
CA ARG A 133 -29.16 3.26 -6.89
C ARG A 133 -29.15 2.82 -8.35
N HIS A 134 -28.34 3.44 -9.20
CA HIS A 134 -28.21 3.09 -10.62
C HIS A 134 -27.39 1.80 -10.86
N LEU A 135 -26.47 1.48 -9.95
CA LEU A 135 -25.70 0.23 -9.98
C LEU A 135 -26.53 -0.93 -9.41
N THR A 136 -27.14 -0.76 -8.24
CA THR A 136 -27.93 -1.80 -7.58
C THR A 136 -29.21 -2.14 -8.34
N SER A 137 -29.81 -1.21 -9.08
CA SER A 137 -30.93 -1.51 -10.00
C SER A 137 -30.56 -2.41 -11.19
N LYS A 138 -29.29 -2.79 -11.33
CA LYS A 138 -28.77 -3.74 -12.34
C LYS A 138 -28.20 -5.02 -11.71
N CYS A 139 -28.18 -5.11 -10.38
CA CYS A 139 -27.88 -6.36 -9.68
C CYS A 139 -29.08 -7.31 -9.78
N ALA A 140 -28.81 -8.61 -9.89
CA ALA A 140 -29.84 -9.65 -9.92
C ALA A 140 -30.39 -10.00 -8.51
N PHE A 141 -30.00 -9.24 -7.49
CA PHE A 141 -30.19 -9.53 -6.07
C PHE A 141 -30.44 -8.24 -5.27
N PRO A 142 -31.18 -8.31 -4.14
CA PRO A 142 -31.39 -7.18 -3.26
C PRO A 142 -30.12 -6.78 -2.49
N TRP A 143 -30.06 -5.50 -2.16
CA TRP A 143 -29.07 -4.91 -1.26
C TRP A 143 -29.76 -4.52 0.04
N LEU A 144 -29.17 -4.88 1.19
CA LEU A 144 -29.75 -4.70 2.51
C LEU A 144 -28.96 -3.74 3.37
N LEU A 145 -29.70 -2.90 4.09
CA LEU A 145 -29.24 -2.02 5.14
C LEU A 145 -30.46 -1.52 5.91
N ALA A 146 -30.61 -1.91 7.17
CA ALA A 146 -31.83 -1.64 7.93
C ALA A 146 -31.74 -0.42 8.85
N ASN A 147 -30.53 0.09 9.13
CA ASN A 147 -30.28 1.00 10.25
C ASN A 147 -29.70 2.37 9.87
N VAL A 148 -29.58 2.68 8.57
CA VAL A 148 -29.29 4.05 8.08
C VAL A 148 -30.44 4.48 7.18
N LEU A 149 -31.23 5.43 7.67
CA LEU A 149 -32.46 5.90 7.03
C LEU A 149 -32.26 7.27 6.38
N ASP A 150 -32.92 7.49 5.24
CA ASP A 150 -32.93 8.76 4.52
C ASP A 150 -34.35 9.36 4.56
N PRO A 151 -34.61 10.38 5.40
CA PRO A 151 -35.92 11.01 5.51
C PRO A 151 -36.45 11.63 4.21
N ALA A 152 -35.60 11.90 3.22
CA ALA A 152 -36.04 12.39 1.91
C ALA A 152 -36.65 11.28 1.03
N LEU A 153 -36.46 10.01 1.39
CA LEU A 153 -37.06 8.85 0.71
C LEU A 153 -38.35 8.37 1.37
N GLY A 154 -38.53 8.65 2.67
CA GLY A 154 -39.74 8.40 3.43
C GLY A 154 -39.48 8.10 4.91
N GLU A 155 -40.55 8.00 5.70
CA GLU A 155 -40.45 7.53 7.09
C GLU A 155 -40.00 6.05 7.11
N ASN A 156 -38.93 5.78 7.84
CA ASN A 156 -38.29 4.46 7.93
C ASN A 156 -37.98 3.83 6.54
N VAL A 157 -37.43 4.63 5.61
CA VAL A 157 -36.87 4.15 4.34
C VAL A 157 -35.33 4.21 4.39
N PRO A 158 -34.62 3.09 4.13
CA PRO A 158 -33.16 3.09 4.09
C PRO A 158 -32.56 3.94 2.97
N ILE A 159 -31.36 4.46 3.23
CA ILE A 159 -30.57 5.17 2.22
C ILE A 159 -30.39 4.33 0.96
N GLY A 160 -30.48 4.97 -0.20
CA GLY A 160 -30.30 4.29 -1.48
C GLY A 160 -31.44 3.32 -1.87
N ASN A 161 -32.60 3.37 -1.20
CA ASN A 161 -33.67 2.37 -1.34
C ASN A 161 -33.21 0.93 -1.01
N ALA A 162 -32.24 0.75 -0.11
CA ALA A 162 -31.88 -0.58 0.38
C ALA A 162 -33.06 -1.23 1.13
N GLY A 163 -33.10 -2.56 1.16
CA GLY A 163 -34.07 -3.32 1.97
C GLY A 163 -33.64 -3.41 3.44
N HIS A 164 -34.59 -3.52 4.37
CA HIS A 164 -34.25 -3.87 5.75
C HIS A 164 -33.84 -5.35 5.87
N THR A 165 -34.64 -6.23 5.24
CA THR A 165 -34.52 -7.67 5.32
C THR A 165 -34.80 -8.35 3.98
N HIS A 166 -34.39 -9.61 3.87
CA HIS A 166 -34.75 -10.51 2.76
C HIS A 166 -35.03 -11.93 3.29
N MET A 167 -35.62 -12.79 2.45
CA MET A 167 -35.92 -14.17 2.78
C MET A 167 -35.57 -15.06 1.60
N ILE A 168 -34.51 -15.85 1.73
CA ILE A 168 -34.16 -16.90 0.76
C ILE A 168 -34.89 -18.17 1.18
N THR A 169 -35.60 -18.82 0.26
CA THR A 169 -36.15 -20.16 0.46
C THR A 169 -35.38 -21.12 -0.43
N THR A 170 -34.71 -22.11 0.18
CA THR A 170 -33.87 -23.09 -0.53
C THR A 170 -34.71 -24.12 -1.27
N ALA A 171 -34.09 -24.85 -2.20
CA ALA A 171 -34.70 -25.98 -2.90
C ALA A 171 -35.34 -27.08 -2.01
N ASN A 172 -34.90 -27.25 -0.75
CA ASN A 172 -35.49 -28.18 0.23
C ASN A 172 -36.48 -27.51 1.22
N GLY A 173 -36.87 -26.25 0.97
CA GLY A 173 -37.92 -25.55 1.70
C GLY A 173 -37.50 -24.85 2.99
N LEU A 174 -36.21 -24.81 3.30
CA LEU A 174 -35.69 -24.04 4.44
C LEU A 174 -35.73 -22.54 4.15
N LYS A 175 -36.07 -21.76 5.17
CA LYS A 175 -36.15 -20.30 5.12
C LYS A 175 -34.98 -19.66 5.84
N ILE A 176 -34.14 -18.98 5.06
CA ILE A 176 -33.00 -18.18 5.54
C ILE A 176 -33.44 -16.72 5.55
N GLY A 177 -33.68 -16.20 6.75
CA GLY A 177 -33.98 -14.78 6.97
C GLY A 177 -32.69 -13.96 7.01
N LEU A 178 -32.62 -12.90 6.22
CA LEU A 178 -31.48 -12.00 6.12
C LEU A 178 -31.84 -10.61 6.65
N LEU A 179 -30.92 -9.96 7.35
CA LEU A 179 -30.97 -8.52 7.66
C LEU A 179 -29.62 -7.86 7.35
N GLY A 180 -29.64 -6.62 6.87
CA GLY A 180 -28.42 -5.83 6.59
C GLY A 180 -28.17 -4.78 7.66
N LEU A 181 -26.94 -4.61 8.14
CA LEU A 181 -26.59 -3.62 9.17
C LEU A 181 -25.22 -2.97 8.88
N GLY A 182 -25.13 -1.65 9.03
CA GLY A 182 -23.87 -0.89 9.00
C GLY A 182 -23.56 -0.24 10.35
N GLU A 183 -22.30 0.11 10.60
CA GLU A 183 -21.91 0.82 11.83
C GLU A 183 -22.17 2.34 11.72
N ARG A 184 -21.87 3.11 12.78
CA ARG A 184 -22.17 4.56 12.79
C ARG A 184 -21.02 5.37 12.21
N GLU A 185 -19.83 4.99 12.62
CA GLU A 185 -18.53 5.59 12.35
C GLU A 185 -18.25 5.60 10.84
N TRP A 186 -18.77 4.60 10.14
CA TRP A 186 -19.01 4.59 8.69
C TRP A 186 -19.44 5.95 8.13
N LEU A 187 -20.50 6.58 8.65
CA LEU A 187 -21.10 7.76 8.01
C LEU A 187 -20.16 8.98 7.96
N GLU A 188 -19.07 8.96 8.73
CA GLU A 188 -18.02 9.99 8.70
C GLU A 188 -16.98 9.76 7.58
N THR A 189 -16.87 8.54 7.03
CA THR A 189 -15.84 8.17 6.04
C THR A 189 -16.22 8.47 4.58
N ILE A 190 -17.50 8.68 4.28
CA ILE A 190 -17.97 8.98 2.91
C ILE A 190 -17.96 10.50 2.66
N ASN A 191 -17.35 10.91 1.56
CA ASN A 191 -17.27 12.33 1.17
C ASN A 191 -18.62 12.97 0.79
N ALA A 192 -19.58 12.21 0.26
CA ALA A 192 -20.79 12.71 -0.38
C ALA A 192 -22.09 11.99 0.04
N LEU A 193 -22.52 12.19 1.29
CA LEU A 193 -23.82 11.75 1.80
C LEU A 193 -24.87 12.88 1.84
N PRO A 194 -26.19 12.55 1.76
CA PRO A 194 -27.25 13.50 2.08
C PRO A 194 -27.15 14.03 3.52
N PRO A 195 -27.53 15.29 3.80
CA PRO A 195 -27.66 15.78 5.16
C PRO A 195 -28.87 15.14 5.86
N ASN A 196 -28.82 15.07 7.20
CA ASN A 196 -29.91 14.61 8.07
C ASN A 196 -30.29 13.11 7.96
N LEU A 197 -29.36 12.25 7.55
CA LEU A 197 -29.53 10.78 7.67
C LEU A 197 -29.73 10.37 9.13
N ILE A 198 -30.64 9.42 9.36
CA ILE A 198 -30.95 8.89 10.69
C ILE A 198 -30.26 7.54 10.88
N TYR A 199 -29.18 7.52 11.65
CA TYR A 199 -28.56 6.29 12.14
C TYR A 199 -29.36 5.72 13.33
N ARG A 200 -29.77 4.47 13.23
CA ARG A 200 -30.31 3.64 14.31
C ARG A 200 -29.23 2.65 14.78
N SER A 201 -29.20 2.33 16.07
CA SER A 201 -28.26 1.34 16.63
C SER A 201 -28.46 -0.03 15.99
N ALA A 202 -27.41 -0.62 15.41
CA ALA A 202 -27.47 -1.92 14.75
C ALA A 202 -28.07 -3.03 15.65
N THR A 203 -27.68 -3.09 16.93
CA THR A 203 -28.26 -4.03 17.91
C THR A 203 -29.77 -3.84 18.11
N GLU A 204 -30.25 -2.60 18.20
CA GLU A 204 -31.67 -2.35 18.48
C GLU A 204 -32.54 -2.58 17.24
N VAL A 205 -32.00 -2.36 16.03
CA VAL A 205 -32.65 -2.75 14.77
C VAL A 205 -32.67 -4.27 14.60
N ALA A 206 -31.60 -4.98 15.00
CA ALA A 206 -31.59 -6.44 15.01
C ALA A 206 -32.67 -7.02 15.95
N LYS A 207 -32.77 -6.51 17.19
CA LYS A 207 -33.84 -6.88 18.15
C LYS A 207 -35.25 -6.60 17.62
N GLU A 208 -35.43 -5.58 16.80
CA GLU A 208 -36.73 -5.27 16.18
C GLU A 208 -37.07 -6.24 15.04
N LEU A 209 -36.11 -6.55 14.15
CA LEU A 209 -36.35 -7.25 12.89
C LEU A 209 -36.21 -8.77 12.98
N VAL A 210 -35.36 -9.30 13.87
CA VAL A 210 -35.18 -10.74 14.03
C VAL A 210 -36.48 -11.44 14.47
N PRO A 211 -37.25 -10.95 15.45
CA PRO A 211 -38.57 -11.50 15.78
C PRO A 211 -39.56 -11.47 14.59
N GLN A 212 -39.50 -10.44 13.74
CA GLN A 212 -40.34 -10.32 12.55
C GLN A 212 -39.98 -11.39 11.49
N LEU A 213 -38.68 -11.61 11.24
CA LEU A 213 -38.21 -12.68 10.36
C LEU A 213 -38.56 -14.08 10.89
N ARG A 214 -38.43 -14.31 12.21
CA ARG A 214 -38.87 -15.56 12.85
C ARG A 214 -40.39 -15.75 12.70
N ALA A 215 -41.20 -14.70 12.85
CA ALA A 215 -42.66 -14.74 12.64
C ALA A 215 -43.06 -14.99 11.17
N GLN A 216 -42.23 -14.58 10.20
CA GLN A 216 -42.37 -14.93 8.77
C GLN A 216 -41.91 -16.38 8.46
N GLY A 217 -41.37 -17.07 9.47
CA GLY A 217 -40.96 -18.47 9.44
C GLY A 217 -39.48 -18.71 9.11
N ALA A 218 -38.57 -17.78 9.41
CA ALA A 218 -37.13 -18.01 9.22
C ALA A 218 -36.59 -19.13 10.14
N ASP A 219 -36.22 -20.27 9.54
CA ASP A 219 -35.54 -21.39 10.21
C ASP A 219 -34.16 -20.97 10.72
N LEU A 220 -33.44 -20.17 9.92
CA LEU A 220 -32.11 -19.65 10.20
C LEU A 220 -32.05 -18.13 9.91
N ILE A 221 -31.32 -17.38 10.73
CA ILE A 221 -31.12 -15.93 10.62
C ILE A 221 -29.63 -15.64 10.36
N VAL A 222 -29.36 -14.92 9.27
CA VAL A 222 -28.03 -14.35 8.99
C VAL A 222 -28.12 -12.83 9.02
N ALA A 223 -27.31 -12.19 9.86
CA ALA A 223 -27.02 -10.77 9.69
C ALA A 223 -25.88 -10.62 8.68
N LEU A 224 -26.11 -9.90 7.59
CA LEU A 224 -25.06 -9.37 6.73
C LEU A 224 -24.65 -8.01 7.31
N THR A 225 -23.39 -7.87 7.71
CA THR A 225 -22.91 -6.68 8.43
C THR A 225 -21.76 -6.03 7.66
N HIS A 226 -21.83 -4.71 7.53
CA HIS A 226 -20.68 -3.90 7.13
C HIS A 226 -20.26 -3.05 8.34
N MET A 227 -19.61 -3.75 9.28
CA MET A 227 -19.17 -3.25 10.57
C MET A 227 -17.82 -3.88 10.90
N ARG A 228 -17.06 -3.23 11.79
CA ARG A 228 -15.82 -3.79 12.34
C ARG A 228 -16.09 -4.94 13.29
N GLU A 229 -15.10 -5.79 13.47
CA GLU A 229 -15.12 -6.92 14.39
C GLU A 229 -15.62 -6.59 15.81
N PRO A 230 -15.22 -5.48 16.47
CA PRO A 230 -15.73 -5.15 17.79
C PRO A 230 -17.24 -4.86 17.80
N ASN A 231 -17.79 -4.37 16.69
CA ASN A 231 -19.22 -4.10 16.51
C ASN A 231 -20.00 -5.38 16.17
N ASP A 232 -19.46 -6.28 15.34
CA ASP A 232 -20.02 -7.63 15.13
C ASP A 232 -20.04 -8.44 16.45
N HIS A 233 -18.92 -8.44 17.19
CA HIS A 233 -18.80 -9.13 18.47
C HIS A 233 -19.68 -8.51 19.55
N LYS A 234 -19.95 -7.20 19.48
CA LYS A 234 -20.94 -6.52 20.33
C LYS A 234 -22.37 -6.93 19.97
N LEU A 235 -22.71 -7.03 18.68
CA LEU A 235 -24.02 -7.54 18.23
C LEU A 235 -24.25 -8.97 18.75
N ALA A 236 -23.31 -9.89 18.51
CA ALA A 236 -23.39 -11.27 18.99
C ALA A 236 -23.54 -11.39 20.52
N ARG A 237 -22.86 -10.52 21.30
CA ARG A 237 -22.98 -10.49 22.77
C ARG A 237 -24.31 -9.91 23.28
N GLN A 238 -24.98 -9.07 22.48
CA GLN A 238 -26.18 -8.32 22.91
C GLN A 238 -27.50 -8.90 22.38
N MET A 239 -27.45 -9.85 21.45
CA MET A 239 -28.56 -10.74 21.11
C MET A 239 -28.55 -11.97 22.05
N ALA A 240 -29.71 -12.57 22.27
CA ALA A 240 -29.81 -13.82 23.00
C ALA A 240 -29.41 -15.03 22.12
N PRO A 241 -28.92 -16.14 22.72
CA PRO A 241 -28.54 -17.33 21.97
C PRO A 241 -29.65 -17.83 21.05
N GLY A 242 -29.32 -18.07 19.77
CA GLY A 242 -30.26 -18.54 18.75
C GLY A 242 -31.21 -17.48 18.17
N GLU A 243 -31.13 -16.20 18.57
CA GLU A 243 -31.85 -15.13 17.85
C GLU A 243 -31.25 -14.94 16.46
N ILE A 244 -29.94 -14.67 16.39
CA ILE A 244 -29.12 -14.71 15.17
C ILE A 244 -28.32 -16.02 15.20
N ASP A 245 -28.22 -16.71 14.06
CA ASP A 245 -27.43 -17.95 13.95
C ASP A 245 -26.02 -17.66 13.40
N ILE A 246 -25.91 -16.74 12.42
CA ILE A 246 -24.66 -16.35 11.77
C ILE A 246 -24.60 -14.82 11.58
N ILE A 247 -23.43 -14.22 11.80
CA ILE A 247 -23.07 -12.85 11.40
C ILE A 247 -21.96 -12.97 10.35
N LEU A 248 -22.20 -12.42 9.16
CA LEU A 248 -21.24 -12.34 8.06
C LEU A 248 -20.81 -10.88 7.90
N GLY A 249 -19.55 -10.59 8.25
CA GLY A 249 -19.01 -9.23 8.34
C GLY A 249 -18.07 -8.83 7.20
N GLY A 250 -17.61 -7.57 7.25
CA GLY A 250 -16.68 -6.96 6.29
C GLY A 250 -15.81 -5.88 6.95
N HIS A 251 -15.51 -4.80 6.21
CA HIS A 251 -14.85 -3.55 6.61
C HIS A 251 -13.37 -3.66 7.06
N ASP A 252 -12.98 -4.73 7.75
CA ASP A 252 -11.65 -4.85 8.35
C ASP A 252 -10.58 -5.49 7.44
N HIS A 253 -10.99 -6.01 6.28
CA HIS A 253 -10.16 -6.66 5.24
C HIS A 253 -9.34 -7.91 5.67
N PHE A 254 -9.42 -8.37 6.93
CA PHE A 254 -8.79 -9.61 7.36
C PHE A 254 -9.78 -10.80 7.36
N TYR A 255 -9.25 -12.02 7.30
CA TYR A 255 -10.05 -13.23 7.51
C TYR A 255 -10.08 -13.57 8.99
N ALA A 256 -11.27 -13.77 9.58
CA ALA A 256 -11.41 -14.22 10.96
C ALA A 256 -12.76 -14.87 11.24
N HIS A 257 -12.77 -15.70 12.28
CA HIS A 257 -13.94 -16.38 12.83
C HIS A 257 -13.95 -16.26 14.35
N SER A 258 -15.16 -16.26 14.94
CA SER A 258 -15.38 -16.42 16.37
C SER A 258 -16.77 -17.03 16.62
N LEU A 259 -16.92 -17.74 17.72
CA LEU A 259 -18.21 -18.27 18.20
C LEU A 259 -18.57 -17.56 19.52
N ILE A 260 -19.67 -16.81 19.51
CA ILE A 260 -20.09 -15.93 20.61
C ILE A 260 -21.59 -16.13 20.84
N ASN A 261 -22.02 -16.48 22.06
CA ASN A 261 -23.43 -16.75 22.41
C ASN A 261 -24.13 -17.72 21.42
N GLY A 262 -23.44 -18.77 20.96
CA GLY A 262 -23.96 -19.69 19.94
C GLY A 262 -24.08 -19.11 18.51
N THR A 263 -23.70 -17.84 18.31
CA THR A 263 -23.68 -17.16 17.00
C THR A 263 -22.29 -17.27 16.38
N HIS A 264 -22.19 -17.76 15.13
CA HIS A 264 -20.92 -17.72 14.39
C HIS A 264 -20.71 -16.33 13.80
N VAL A 265 -19.63 -15.65 14.15
CA VAL A 265 -19.18 -14.41 13.53
C VAL A 265 -18.04 -14.72 12.57
N LEU A 266 -18.16 -14.29 11.32
CA LEU A 266 -17.23 -14.67 10.24
C LEU A 266 -17.02 -13.52 9.26
N ARG A 267 -15.76 -13.28 8.87
CA ARG A 267 -15.40 -12.40 7.74
C ARG A 267 -14.30 -13.04 6.90
N SER A 268 -14.30 -12.73 5.60
CA SER A 268 -13.71 -13.56 4.55
C SER A 268 -12.57 -12.87 3.77
N GLY A 269 -11.81 -11.98 4.41
CA GLY A 269 -10.63 -11.34 3.80
C GLY A 269 -10.97 -10.08 2.99
N SER A 270 -10.31 -9.92 1.84
CA SER A 270 -10.48 -8.80 0.89
C SER A 270 -10.11 -9.21 -0.55
N ASP A 271 -10.42 -8.38 -1.55
CA ASP A 271 -9.93 -8.42 -2.96
C ASP A 271 -9.92 -9.82 -3.63
N PHE A 272 -10.93 -10.65 -3.34
CA PHE A 272 -11.01 -12.03 -3.82
C PHE A 272 -9.80 -12.92 -3.43
N LYS A 273 -9.00 -12.50 -2.44
CA LYS A 273 -7.82 -13.23 -1.92
C LYS A 273 -8.23 -14.47 -1.13
N ASN A 274 -9.38 -14.40 -0.46
CA ASN A 274 -10.00 -15.51 0.27
C ASN A 274 -11.50 -15.61 -0.05
N LEU A 275 -12.10 -16.74 0.30
CA LEU A 275 -13.56 -16.87 0.50
C LEU A 275 -13.83 -17.83 1.67
N SER A 276 -15.02 -17.73 2.26
CA SER A 276 -15.52 -18.74 3.19
C SER A 276 -16.54 -19.63 2.50
N TYR A 277 -16.40 -20.94 2.70
CA TYR A 277 -17.40 -21.96 2.37
C TYR A 277 -17.92 -22.57 3.67
N LEU A 278 -19.24 -22.70 3.80
CA LEU A 278 -19.89 -23.25 4.99
C LEU A 278 -20.86 -24.38 4.59
N GLU A 279 -20.90 -25.41 5.42
CA GLU A 279 -21.92 -26.46 5.40
C GLU A 279 -22.75 -26.38 6.67
N VAL A 280 -24.07 -26.25 6.51
CA VAL A 280 -25.01 -26.05 7.61
C VAL A 280 -25.97 -27.24 7.70
N ARG A 281 -26.15 -27.77 8.91
CA ARG A 281 -26.97 -28.96 9.21
C ARG A 281 -27.81 -28.74 10.46
N ARG A 282 -28.99 -29.35 10.51
CA ARG A 282 -29.74 -29.49 11.77
C ARG A 282 -28.92 -30.38 12.73
N PRO A 283 -28.84 -30.01 14.03
CA PRO A 283 -28.11 -30.79 15.01
C PRO A 283 -28.81 -32.14 15.23
N ALA A 284 -28.04 -33.19 15.48
CA ALA A 284 -28.57 -34.55 15.65
C ALA A 284 -29.39 -34.74 16.95
N SER A 285 -29.19 -33.84 17.92
CA SER A 285 -29.90 -33.75 19.20
C SER A 285 -30.34 -32.30 19.43
N PRO A 286 -31.34 -32.02 20.29
CA PRO A 286 -31.62 -30.66 20.72
C PRO A 286 -30.37 -30.04 21.38
N PRO A 287 -29.91 -28.85 20.94
CA PRO A 287 -28.72 -28.21 21.50
C PRO A 287 -28.98 -27.70 22.93
N ALA A 288 -27.92 -27.57 23.72
CA ALA A 288 -27.99 -26.91 25.02
C ALA A 288 -28.28 -25.39 24.87
N PRO A 289 -28.79 -24.71 25.91
CA PRO A 289 -29.18 -23.29 25.82
C PRO A 289 -28.05 -22.30 25.47
N ASP A 290 -26.80 -22.74 25.58
CA ASP A 290 -25.55 -22.03 25.30
C ASP A 290 -24.86 -22.47 23.99
N GLN A 291 -25.38 -23.50 23.31
CA GLN A 291 -24.83 -24.06 22.07
C GLN A 291 -25.50 -23.46 20.81
N PRO A 292 -24.83 -23.53 19.64
CA PRO A 292 -25.44 -23.16 18.35
C PRO A 292 -26.72 -23.94 18.07
N LYS A 293 -27.68 -23.27 17.42
CA LYS A 293 -28.92 -23.91 16.94
C LYS A 293 -28.69 -24.88 15.76
N TRP A 294 -27.56 -24.75 15.08
CA TRP A 294 -27.20 -25.47 13.86
C TRP A 294 -25.78 -26.03 13.99
N ASP A 295 -25.55 -27.23 13.46
CA ASP A 295 -24.20 -27.73 13.21
C ASP A 295 -23.66 -26.97 11.98
N VAL A 296 -22.59 -26.19 12.16
CA VAL A 296 -21.96 -25.40 11.08
C VAL A 296 -20.49 -25.78 10.98
N ASP A 297 -20.08 -26.23 9.80
CA ASP A 297 -18.67 -26.45 9.46
C ASP A 297 -18.21 -25.33 8.50
N ILE A 298 -17.00 -24.81 8.70
CA ILE A 298 -16.49 -23.61 8.01
C ILE A 298 -15.09 -23.85 7.47
N TRP A 299 -14.90 -23.61 6.18
CA TRP A 299 -13.61 -23.68 5.49
C TRP A 299 -13.23 -22.33 4.88
N ARG A 300 -11.95 -21.97 5.00
CA ARG A 300 -11.31 -20.90 4.24
C ARG A 300 -10.72 -21.46 2.96
N ARG A 301 -10.98 -20.84 1.81
CA ARG A 301 -10.28 -21.12 0.54
C ARG A 301 -9.43 -19.91 0.18
N ASP A 302 -8.11 -20.13 0.08
CA ASP A 302 -7.12 -19.10 -0.21
C ASP A 302 -6.71 -19.15 -1.68
N ILE A 303 -6.78 -18.01 -2.35
CA ILE A 303 -6.66 -17.90 -3.81
C ILE A 303 -5.21 -17.56 -4.19
N TYR A 304 -4.40 -18.61 -4.37
CA TYR A 304 -2.97 -18.52 -4.65
C TYR A 304 -2.61 -18.31 -6.13
N SER A 305 -1.37 -17.90 -6.42
CA SER A 305 -0.82 -17.88 -7.78
C SER A 305 -0.45 -19.28 -8.27
N ILE A 306 -0.40 -19.46 -9.59
CA ILE A 306 -0.14 -20.77 -10.23
C ILE A 306 1.34 -20.93 -10.60
N LEU A 307 2.06 -19.83 -10.76
CA LEU A 307 3.49 -19.76 -11.08
C LEU A 307 4.09 -18.52 -10.40
N GLY A 308 5.03 -18.73 -9.48
CA GLY A 308 5.62 -17.65 -8.70
C GLY A 308 6.97 -17.18 -9.26
N GLU A 309 6.98 -16.12 -10.06
CA GLU A 309 8.22 -15.42 -10.41
C GLU A 309 7.99 -13.92 -10.70
N THR A 310 8.78 -13.04 -10.06
CA THR A 310 8.77 -11.59 -10.31
C THR A 310 10.18 -11.02 -10.29
N HIS A 311 10.55 -10.29 -11.35
CA HIS A 311 11.85 -9.61 -11.42
C HIS A 311 11.88 -8.33 -10.57
N ARG A 312 13.10 -7.85 -10.26
CA ARG A 312 13.36 -6.91 -9.15
C ARG A 312 13.71 -5.50 -9.63
N LEU A 313 13.42 -4.48 -8.80
CA LEU A 313 13.96 -3.13 -8.98
C LEU A 313 14.20 -2.39 -7.65
N HIS A 314 13.35 -2.58 -6.62
CA HIS A 314 13.62 -2.15 -5.25
C HIS A 314 14.07 -3.32 -4.34
N ARG A 315 14.70 -3.05 -3.18
CA ARG A 315 15.40 -4.07 -2.35
C ARG A 315 14.65 -4.59 -1.12
N LEU A 316 13.64 -3.87 -0.62
CA LEU A 316 12.90 -4.21 0.61
C LEU A 316 11.38 -4.10 0.37
N PRO A 317 10.56 -5.10 0.75
CA PRO A 317 9.12 -5.08 0.48
C PRO A 317 8.42 -3.86 1.11
N LEU A 318 7.39 -3.33 0.45
CA LEU A 318 6.57 -2.22 0.98
C LEU A 318 5.27 -2.75 1.58
N ASP A 319 5.02 -2.51 2.86
CA ASP A 319 3.85 -3.04 3.56
C ASP A 319 2.67 -2.05 3.53
N ALA A 320 1.77 -2.24 2.58
CA ALA A 320 0.55 -1.44 2.40
C ALA A 320 -0.72 -2.14 2.93
N ARG A 321 -0.58 -3.22 3.72
CA ARG A 321 -1.71 -3.94 4.32
C ARG A 321 -2.52 -3.03 5.24
N PHE A 322 -3.84 -3.08 5.12
CA PHE A 322 -4.80 -2.30 5.91
C PHE A 322 -4.52 -2.40 7.42
N THR A 323 -4.34 -3.62 7.92
CA THR A 323 -4.04 -3.91 9.33
C THR A 323 -2.68 -3.38 9.79
N THR A 324 -1.69 -3.25 8.91
CA THR A 324 -0.37 -2.70 9.28
C THR A 324 -0.43 -1.19 9.32
N VAL A 325 -0.89 -0.55 8.24
CA VAL A 325 -0.88 0.92 8.13
C VAL A 325 -1.80 1.60 9.15
N ARG A 326 -2.85 0.92 9.63
CA ARG A 326 -3.80 1.44 10.61
C ARG A 326 -3.50 1.09 12.08
N LEU A 327 -2.44 0.34 12.37
CA LEU A 327 -2.03 -0.01 13.74
C LEU A 327 -0.60 0.40 14.10
N ARG A 328 0.30 0.54 13.13
CA ARG A 328 1.74 0.75 13.39
C ARG A 328 2.42 1.51 12.26
N GLU A 329 3.67 1.88 12.51
CA GLU A 329 4.55 2.45 11.48
C GLU A 329 4.69 1.50 10.28
N SER A 330 4.46 2.02 9.08
CA SER A 330 4.75 1.31 7.84
C SER A 330 5.85 2.02 7.05
N ASN A 331 6.70 1.22 6.40
CA ASN A 331 7.71 1.76 5.50
C ASN A 331 7.13 2.42 4.23
N ILE A 332 5.90 2.09 3.80
CA ILE A 332 5.22 2.83 2.72
C ILE A 332 4.65 4.16 3.23
N GLY A 333 4.12 4.19 4.46
CA GLY A 333 3.66 5.41 5.13
C GLY A 333 4.81 6.41 5.31
N ASN A 334 5.93 5.95 5.87
CA ASN A 334 7.16 6.73 6.01
C ASN A 334 7.65 7.28 4.67
N PHE A 335 7.72 6.44 3.63
CA PHE A 335 8.19 6.80 2.30
C PHE A 335 7.33 7.89 1.64
N VAL A 336 6.00 7.79 1.77
CA VAL A 336 5.06 8.77 1.23
C VAL A 336 5.11 10.08 2.01
N CYS A 337 5.08 10.03 3.34
CA CYS A 337 5.19 11.23 4.17
C CYS A 337 6.54 11.94 3.99
N ASP A 338 7.63 11.20 3.77
CA ASP A 338 8.94 11.77 3.42
C ASP A 338 8.91 12.49 2.07
N ILE A 339 8.28 11.90 1.05
CA ILE A 339 8.14 12.52 -0.28
C ILE A 339 7.26 13.77 -0.21
N MET A 340 6.12 13.72 0.49
CA MET A 340 5.26 14.89 0.74
C MET A 340 6.05 16.03 1.39
N ARG A 341 6.76 15.74 2.49
CA ARG A 341 7.51 16.73 3.25
C ARG A 341 8.67 17.33 2.44
N LEU A 342 9.42 16.48 1.74
CA LEU A 342 10.60 16.92 0.98
C LEU A 342 10.24 17.66 -0.32
N HIS A 343 9.11 17.35 -0.95
CA HIS A 343 8.64 18.08 -2.13
C HIS A 343 8.24 19.52 -1.80
N TYR A 344 7.52 19.71 -0.70
CA TYR A 344 7.06 21.04 -0.27
C TYR A 344 8.01 21.77 0.68
N HIS A 345 9.20 21.21 0.95
CA HIS A 345 10.18 21.75 1.89
C HIS A 345 9.61 21.99 3.32
N ALA A 346 8.63 21.19 3.74
CA ALA A 346 7.94 21.32 5.01
C ALA A 346 8.79 20.82 6.21
N ASP A 347 8.52 21.33 7.41
CA ASP A 347 9.14 20.87 8.66
C ASP A 347 8.74 19.42 8.96
N ILE A 348 7.47 19.08 8.75
CA ILE A 348 6.83 17.81 9.12
C ILE A 348 5.79 17.36 8.08
N ALA A 349 5.37 16.09 8.15
CA ALA A 349 4.17 15.60 7.47
C ALA A 349 3.39 14.60 8.32
N ILE A 350 2.06 14.64 8.19
CA ILE A 350 1.14 13.66 8.75
C ILE A 350 0.12 13.28 7.66
N MET A 351 -0.09 11.98 7.48
CA MET A 351 -1.09 11.40 6.58
C MET A 351 -1.91 10.35 7.34
N ALA A 352 -3.23 10.48 7.31
CA ALA A 352 -4.16 9.47 7.81
C ALA A 352 -4.01 8.17 7.01
N ALA A 353 -3.78 7.05 7.69
CA ALA A 353 -3.52 5.74 7.14
C ALA A 353 -4.60 5.23 6.16
N GLY A 354 -5.85 5.68 6.32
CA GLY A 354 -6.94 5.43 5.38
C GLY A 354 -6.65 5.88 3.94
N THR A 355 -5.68 6.77 3.74
CA THR A 355 -5.17 7.21 2.43
C THR A 355 -4.41 6.10 1.68
N ILE A 356 -3.84 5.11 2.39
CA ILE A 356 -3.12 3.97 1.81
C ILE A 356 -4.11 2.83 1.59
N ARG A 357 -4.35 2.45 0.33
CA ARG A 357 -5.40 1.47 -0.05
C ARG A 357 -4.90 0.16 -0.65
N GLY A 358 -3.60 0.01 -0.87
CA GLY A 358 -3.05 -1.11 -1.65
C GLY A 358 -3.25 -2.52 -1.07
N ASP A 359 -3.61 -2.63 0.21
CA ASP A 359 -3.91 -3.85 0.99
C ASP A 359 -3.08 -5.10 0.66
N GLN A 360 -1.78 -4.92 0.48
CA GLN A 360 -0.82 -5.97 0.14
C GLN A 360 0.59 -5.60 0.58
N ILE A 361 1.49 -6.57 0.55
CA ILE A 361 2.93 -6.32 0.62
C ILE A 361 3.47 -6.29 -0.81
N TYR A 362 3.91 -5.13 -1.30
CA TYR A 362 4.56 -5.06 -2.61
C TYR A 362 5.97 -5.67 -2.51
N PRO A 363 6.30 -6.73 -3.28
CA PRO A 363 7.58 -7.42 -3.16
C PRO A 363 8.73 -6.62 -3.82
N PRO A 364 10.00 -6.87 -3.42
CA PRO A 364 11.21 -6.28 -4.02
C PRO A 364 11.22 -6.27 -5.56
N GLY A 365 10.77 -5.17 -6.18
CA GLY A 365 10.21 -5.20 -7.54
C GLY A 365 10.22 -3.86 -8.29
N PRO A 366 9.89 -3.83 -9.59
CA PRO A 366 9.51 -2.61 -10.28
C PRO A 366 8.10 -2.20 -9.84
N ILE A 367 8.00 -1.09 -9.12
CA ILE A 367 6.70 -0.51 -8.75
C ILE A 367 6.08 0.10 -10.01
N ARG A 368 4.91 -0.40 -10.40
CA ARG A 368 4.20 0.01 -11.61
C ARG A 368 3.38 1.27 -11.35
N VAL A 369 2.98 1.94 -12.43
CA VAL A 369 2.01 3.05 -12.36
C VAL A 369 0.65 2.57 -11.85
N LYS A 370 0.25 1.32 -12.16
CA LYS A 370 -0.95 0.69 -11.57
C LYS A 370 -0.80 0.60 -10.05
N ASP A 371 0.23 -0.07 -9.55
CA ASP A 371 0.52 -0.22 -8.12
C ASP A 371 0.47 1.11 -7.33
N VAL A 372 1.03 2.19 -7.88
CA VAL A 372 0.97 3.54 -7.27
C VAL A 372 -0.45 4.11 -7.24
N THR A 373 -1.26 3.86 -8.26
CA THR A 373 -2.63 4.41 -8.38
C THR A 373 -3.66 3.56 -7.65
N ASP A 374 -3.49 2.24 -7.64
CA ASP A 374 -4.26 1.29 -6.81
C ASP A 374 -4.01 1.56 -5.31
N CYS A 375 -2.75 1.87 -4.93
CA CYS A 375 -2.40 2.17 -3.54
C CYS A 375 -2.84 3.57 -3.07
N PHE A 376 -2.93 4.54 -3.99
CA PHE A 376 -3.35 5.91 -3.74
C PHE A 376 -4.43 6.37 -4.73
N PRO A 377 -5.66 5.81 -4.63
CA PRO A 377 -6.74 6.01 -5.61
C PRO A 377 -7.52 7.32 -5.39
N PHE A 378 -7.35 7.99 -4.25
CA PHE A 378 -8.09 9.20 -3.91
C PHE A 378 -7.50 10.45 -4.58
N GLU A 379 -8.39 11.28 -5.12
CA GLU A 379 -8.04 12.49 -5.88
C GLU A 379 -7.88 13.75 -4.99
N ASP A 380 -8.02 13.69 -3.65
CA ASP A 380 -7.69 14.85 -2.82
C ASP A 380 -6.17 15.11 -2.79
N PRO A 381 -5.73 16.36 -3.02
CA PRO A 381 -4.32 16.73 -3.13
C PRO A 381 -3.59 16.79 -1.79
N VAL A 382 -2.25 16.88 -1.88
CA VAL A 382 -1.40 17.25 -0.74
C VAL A 382 -1.36 18.77 -0.62
N VAL A 383 -1.85 19.28 0.50
CA VAL A 383 -1.83 20.69 0.90
C VAL A 383 -0.70 20.96 1.89
N VAL A 384 -0.38 22.24 2.10
CA VAL A 384 0.61 22.68 3.08
C VAL A 384 -0.02 23.72 4.01
N ILE A 385 0.07 23.49 5.32
CA ILE A 385 -0.55 24.33 6.35
C ILE A 385 0.46 24.71 7.45
N LYS A 386 0.29 25.88 8.04
CA LYS A 386 1.00 26.31 9.26
C LYS A 386 0.18 25.90 10.48
N VAL A 387 0.80 25.10 11.34
CA VAL A 387 0.18 24.51 12.54
C VAL A 387 1.03 24.79 13.78
N LYS A 388 0.41 25.04 14.93
CA LYS A 388 1.12 25.07 16.21
C LYS A 388 1.47 23.64 16.67
N GLY A 389 2.55 23.47 17.43
CA GLY A 389 2.89 22.16 18.01
C GLY A 389 1.77 21.54 18.85
N LYS A 390 0.95 22.37 19.52
CA LYS A 390 -0.28 21.92 20.22
C LYS A 390 -1.28 21.24 19.27
N ALA A 391 -1.54 21.82 18.10
CA ALA A 391 -2.44 21.26 17.10
C ALA A 391 -1.89 19.95 16.48
N VAL A 392 -0.56 19.85 16.35
CA VAL A 392 0.15 18.61 15.96
C VAL A 392 -0.01 17.53 17.02
N TRP A 393 0.12 17.85 18.32
CA TRP A 393 -0.15 16.90 19.41
C TRP A 393 -1.60 16.41 19.38
N GLU A 394 -2.56 17.32 19.25
CA GLU A 394 -3.99 17.01 19.17
C GLU A 394 -4.35 16.16 17.94
N ALA A 395 -3.64 16.35 16.83
CA ALA A 395 -3.80 15.52 15.63
C ALA A 395 -3.29 14.07 15.84
N LEU A 396 -2.17 13.90 16.57
CA LEU A 396 -1.66 12.57 16.94
C LEU A 396 -2.58 11.88 17.96
N GLU A 397 -3.10 12.62 18.95
CA GLU A 397 -4.11 12.13 19.90
C GLU A 397 -5.40 11.66 19.21
N ASN A 398 -5.96 12.45 18.27
CA ASN A 398 -7.07 11.97 17.44
C ASN A 398 -6.67 10.70 16.67
N GLY A 399 -5.46 10.69 16.09
CA GLY A 399 -4.95 9.56 15.33
C GLY A 399 -4.93 8.24 16.08
N VAL A 400 -4.58 8.24 17.38
CA VAL A 400 -4.59 7.03 18.23
C VAL A 400 -5.84 6.91 19.13
N SER A 401 -6.80 7.83 19.03
CA SER A 401 -7.96 7.92 19.94
C SER A 401 -8.82 6.65 19.98
N LEU A 402 -9.01 5.97 18.86
CA LEU A 402 -9.84 4.76 18.74
C LEU A 402 -9.03 3.46 18.66
N TYR A 403 -7.69 3.52 18.77
CA TYR A 403 -6.82 2.34 18.80
C TYR A 403 -7.26 1.35 19.92
N PRO A 404 -7.27 0.03 19.68
CA PRO A 404 -6.76 -0.71 18.51
C PRO A 404 -7.79 -0.95 17.39
N ALA A 405 -8.87 -0.17 17.28
CA ALA A 405 -9.73 -0.25 16.11
C ALA A 405 -8.98 0.18 14.84
N LEU A 406 -9.22 -0.51 13.72
CA LEU A 406 -8.54 -0.31 12.44
C LEU A 406 -9.00 0.97 11.71
N GLU A 407 -8.83 2.12 12.34
CA GLU A 407 -9.33 3.40 11.84
C GLU A 407 -8.49 3.99 10.71
N GLY A 408 -9.16 4.64 9.75
CA GLY A 408 -8.49 5.45 8.73
C GLY A 408 -7.63 6.57 9.34
N ARG A 409 -8.04 7.07 10.53
CA ARG A 409 -7.41 8.19 11.21
C ARG A 409 -6.00 7.92 11.76
N PHE A 410 -5.52 6.67 11.84
CA PHE A 410 -4.19 6.37 12.37
C PHE A 410 -3.08 7.14 11.62
N PRO A 411 -2.12 7.80 12.30
CA PRO A 411 -1.22 8.75 11.63
C PRO A 411 0.08 8.08 11.14
N GLN A 412 0.34 8.11 9.83
CA GLN A 412 1.67 7.88 9.27
C GLN A 412 2.42 9.22 9.16
N VAL A 413 3.71 9.27 9.50
CA VAL A 413 4.40 10.54 9.80
C VAL A 413 5.80 10.68 9.15
N SER A 414 6.26 11.94 8.97
CA SER A 414 7.64 12.26 8.59
C SER A 414 8.21 13.42 9.40
N ASN A 415 9.48 13.26 9.81
CA ASN A 415 10.22 14.14 10.73
C ASN A 415 9.55 14.36 12.10
N ILE A 416 8.58 13.50 12.43
CA ILE A 416 8.00 13.34 13.76
C ILE A 416 8.39 11.94 14.23
N LYS A 417 8.70 11.81 15.52
CA LYS A 417 8.67 10.55 16.26
C LYS A 417 7.72 10.73 17.44
N PHE A 418 6.81 9.78 17.68
CA PHE A 418 5.93 9.83 18.86
C PHE A 418 5.78 8.46 19.53
N THR A 419 5.48 8.52 20.83
CA THR A 419 5.18 7.36 21.67
C THR A 419 3.75 7.48 22.18
N PHE A 420 2.98 6.40 22.16
CA PHE A 420 1.63 6.35 22.71
C PHE A 420 1.38 5.10 23.56
N ASP A 421 0.55 5.26 24.60
CA ASP A 421 0.10 4.19 25.47
C ASP A 421 -1.40 3.94 25.23
N PRO A 422 -1.80 2.75 24.71
CA PRO A 422 -3.19 2.46 24.40
C PRO A 422 -4.06 2.19 25.64
N SER A 423 -3.45 1.97 26.81
CA SER A 423 -4.17 1.77 28.08
C SER A 423 -4.70 3.08 28.69
N LEU A 424 -4.14 4.22 28.26
CA LEU A 424 -4.59 5.55 28.66
C LEU A 424 -5.89 5.96 27.93
N PRO A 425 -6.71 6.84 28.54
CA PRO A 425 -7.96 7.29 27.92
C PRO A 425 -7.70 8.08 26.62
N PRO A 426 -8.57 7.97 25.60
CA PRO A 426 -8.48 8.74 24.36
C PRO A 426 -8.35 10.25 24.60
N GLY A 427 -7.42 10.91 23.91
CA GLY A 427 -7.09 12.32 24.15
C GLY A 427 -6.06 12.55 25.26
N SER A 428 -5.49 11.49 25.82
CA SER A 428 -4.30 11.53 26.68
C SER A 428 -3.45 10.26 26.50
N ARG A 429 -3.38 9.74 25.28
CA ARG A 429 -2.64 8.51 24.92
C ARG A 429 -1.22 8.80 24.46
N VAL A 430 -0.94 9.96 23.88
CA VAL A 430 0.39 10.33 23.42
C VAL A 430 1.22 10.76 24.62
N THR A 431 2.40 10.17 24.80
CA THR A 431 3.25 10.35 25.99
C THR A 431 4.57 11.08 25.70
N ASP A 432 5.04 11.02 24.45
CA ASP A 432 6.21 11.77 23.96
C ASP A 432 6.04 12.10 22.48
N VAL A 433 6.47 13.30 22.07
CA VAL A 433 6.49 13.75 20.67
C VAL A 433 7.77 14.54 20.41
N GLN A 434 8.52 14.09 19.43
CA GLN A 434 9.78 14.69 18.97
C GLN A 434 9.63 15.13 17.51
N VAL A 435 10.20 16.30 17.17
CA VAL A 435 10.20 16.85 15.80
C VAL A 435 11.65 17.13 15.41
N GLY A 436 12.16 16.39 14.42
CA GLY A 436 13.60 16.32 14.14
C GLY A 436 14.37 15.71 15.32
N ASP A 437 15.47 16.37 15.73
CA ASP A 437 16.40 15.88 16.77
C ASP A 437 16.01 16.29 18.21
N GLY A 438 14.77 16.74 18.47
CA GLY A 438 14.36 17.23 19.79
C GLY A 438 12.84 17.19 20.05
N PRO A 439 12.39 17.46 21.29
CA PRO A 439 10.97 17.45 21.66
C PRO A 439 10.17 18.52 20.90
N ILE A 440 8.86 18.31 20.76
CA ILE A 440 7.95 19.29 20.17
C ILE A 440 7.81 20.54 21.07
N ASP A 441 7.80 21.71 20.44
CA ASP A 441 7.47 22.98 21.07
C ASP A 441 5.99 23.29 20.75
N LEU A 442 5.15 23.34 21.78
CA LEU A 442 3.70 23.44 21.61
C LEU A 442 3.22 24.79 21.07
N ASP A 443 3.97 25.86 21.33
CA ASP A 443 3.65 27.23 20.89
C ASP A 443 4.31 27.59 19.55
N LYS A 444 5.42 26.93 19.21
CA LYS A 444 6.05 27.06 17.88
C LYS A 444 5.07 26.68 16.77
N VAL A 445 5.11 27.47 15.70
CA VAL A 445 4.48 27.16 14.42
C VAL A 445 5.44 26.34 13.54
N TYR A 446 4.92 25.27 12.96
CA TYR A 446 5.59 24.39 12.00
C TYR A 446 4.86 24.44 10.66
N VAL A 447 5.60 24.29 9.57
CA VAL A 447 5.05 24.07 8.23
C VAL A 447 4.83 22.57 8.05
N MET A 448 3.58 22.15 7.86
CA MET A 448 3.20 20.75 7.69
C MET A 448 2.59 20.48 6.31
N SER A 449 3.05 19.42 5.65
CA SER A 449 2.35 18.86 4.48
C SER A 449 1.39 17.75 4.91
N THR A 450 0.16 17.77 4.39
CA THR A 450 -0.91 16.81 4.74
C THR A 450 -1.91 16.70 3.58
N ARG A 451 -2.99 15.91 3.72
CA ARG A 451 -4.05 15.81 2.70
C ARG A 451 -5.12 16.89 2.89
N GLY A 452 -5.68 17.43 1.79
CA GLY A 452 -6.81 18.37 1.84
C GLY A 452 -7.96 17.85 2.71
N TYR A 453 -8.33 16.58 2.53
CA TYR A 453 -9.25 15.82 3.39
C TYR A 453 -9.04 16.04 4.92
N MET A 454 -7.78 16.02 5.39
CA MET A 454 -7.44 16.23 6.81
C MET A 454 -7.46 17.71 7.20
N ALA A 455 -7.06 18.61 6.29
CA ALA A 455 -7.15 20.05 6.46
C ALA A 455 -8.62 20.55 6.52
N ARG A 456 -9.56 19.80 5.93
CA ARG A 456 -11.02 19.95 6.09
C ARG A 456 -11.57 19.25 7.36
N GLY A 457 -10.71 18.86 8.30
CA GLY A 457 -11.08 18.29 9.61
C GLY A 457 -11.67 16.87 9.60
N LYS A 458 -11.64 16.16 8.47
CA LYS A 458 -12.17 14.79 8.35
C LYS A 458 -11.33 13.78 9.14
N ASP A 459 -11.84 12.56 9.33
CA ASP A 459 -11.25 11.53 10.22
C ASP A 459 -11.01 12.03 11.67
N GLY A 460 -11.72 13.09 12.10
CA GLY A 460 -11.58 13.73 13.41
C GLY A 460 -10.40 14.71 13.54
N TYR A 461 -9.69 15.03 12.45
CA TYR A 461 -8.52 15.94 12.45
C TYR A 461 -8.88 17.43 12.60
N THR A 462 -9.82 17.76 13.48
CA THR A 462 -10.34 19.13 13.67
C THR A 462 -9.28 20.12 14.17
N SER A 463 -8.21 19.66 14.83
CA SER A 463 -7.06 20.52 15.18
C SER A 463 -6.27 21.01 13.96
N LEU A 464 -6.41 20.35 12.80
CA LEU A 464 -5.78 20.72 11.53
C LEU A 464 -6.68 21.58 10.63
N LEU A 465 -7.88 21.94 11.10
CA LEU A 465 -8.89 22.65 10.31
C LEU A 465 -8.37 24.01 9.86
N ILE A 466 -8.48 24.28 8.56
CA ILE A 466 -8.03 25.54 7.93
C ILE A 466 -9.04 26.67 8.10
N LYS A 467 -8.55 27.92 8.07
CA LYS A 467 -9.35 29.15 8.25
C LYS A 467 -10.52 29.30 7.28
N SER A 468 -10.39 28.80 6.04
CA SER A 468 -11.47 28.76 5.03
C SER A 468 -12.66 27.88 5.47
N GLU A 469 -12.36 26.77 6.15
CA GLU A 469 -13.35 25.83 6.71
C GLU A 469 -13.72 26.17 8.17
N GLY A 470 -13.33 27.34 8.67
CA GLY A 470 -13.67 27.85 10.01
C GLY A 470 -12.70 27.46 11.14
N GLY A 471 -11.54 26.88 10.83
CA GLY A 471 -10.51 26.53 11.83
C GLY A 471 -9.42 27.59 12.05
N GLU A 472 -8.36 27.23 12.79
CA GLU A 472 -7.24 28.13 13.10
C GLU A 472 -6.08 28.07 12.08
N CYS A 473 -5.96 26.99 11.30
CA CYS A 473 -4.77 26.71 10.51
C CYS A 473 -4.65 27.61 9.27
N GLU A 474 -3.46 28.11 9.00
CA GLU A 474 -3.19 28.96 7.84
C GLU A 474 -2.66 28.13 6.67
N GLU A 475 -3.34 28.22 5.54
CA GLU A 475 -2.97 27.51 4.32
C GLU A 475 -1.83 28.23 3.59
N VAL A 476 -0.87 27.45 3.07
CA VAL A 476 0.32 27.89 2.33
C VAL A 476 0.31 27.36 0.90
N VAL A 477 -0.19 26.13 0.71
CA VAL A 477 -0.50 25.54 -0.60
C VAL A 477 -1.91 24.99 -0.50
N SER A 478 -2.84 25.58 -1.25
CA SER A 478 -4.26 25.20 -1.27
C SER A 478 -4.53 23.96 -2.12
N GLU A 479 -5.73 23.39 -1.97
CA GLU A 479 -6.15 22.24 -2.78
C GLU A 479 -6.07 22.52 -4.30
N GLU A 480 -6.36 23.74 -4.75
CA GLU A 480 -6.22 24.15 -6.16
C GLU A 480 -4.78 24.10 -6.69
N ASN A 481 -3.79 24.23 -5.79
CA ASN A 481 -2.36 24.26 -6.11
C ASN A 481 -1.61 22.98 -5.67
N GLY A 482 -2.29 22.09 -4.95
CA GLY A 482 -1.72 20.89 -4.37
C GLY A 482 -1.60 19.74 -5.37
N ILE A 483 -0.48 19.03 -5.33
CA ILE A 483 -0.20 17.87 -6.18
C ILE A 483 -0.71 16.58 -5.51
N LEU A 484 -1.30 15.68 -6.30
CA LEU A 484 -1.76 14.36 -5.84
C LEU A 484 -0.59 13.47 -5.38
N ILE A 485 -0.80 12.63 -4.35
CA ILE A 485 0.22 11.67 -3.88
C ILE A 485 0.71 10.76 -5.02
N SER A 486 -0.22 10.27 -5.85
CA SER A 486 0.10 9.44 -7.03
C SER A 486 0.95 10.18 -8.09
N MET A 487 0.82 11.52 -8.18
CA MET A 487 1.67 12.35 -9.03
C MET A 487 3.04 12.62 -8.40
N LEU A 488 3.12 12.90 -7.09
CA LEU A 488 4.37 13.05 -6.35
C LEU A 488 5.24 11.78 -6.45
N LEU A 489 4.63 10.61 -6.20
CA LEU A 489 5.29 9.31 -6.35
C LEU A 489 5.75 9.06 -7.79
N ARG A 490 4.93 9.40 -8.79
CA ARG A 490 5.31 9.28 -10.20
C ARG A 490 6.49 10.20 -10.55
N GLN A 491 6.48 11.47 -10.13
CA GLN A 491 7.60 12.40 -10.33
C GLN A 491 8.88 11.86 -9.67
N TYR A 492 8.78 11.39 -8.42
CA TYR A 492 9.88 10.80 -7.67
C TYR A 492 10.52 9.60 -8.41
N PHE A 493 9.71 8.63 -8.85
CA PHE A 493 10.23 7.48 -9.59
C PHE A 493 10.74 7.82 -11.00
N MET A 494 10.17 8.83 -11.68
CA MET A 494 10.70 9.31 -12.96
C MET A 494 12.06 10.01 -12.80
N ALA A 495 12.24 10.79 -11.73
CA ALA A 495 13.54 11.40 -11.40
C ALA A 495 14.59 10.33 -11.07
N LEU A 496 14.24 9.32 -10.25
CA LEU A 496 15.12 8.18 -10.00
C LEU A 496 15.48 7.42 -11.29
N LYS A 497 14.52 7.19 -12.20
CA LYS A 497 14.78 6.50 -13.47
C LYS A 497 15.67 7.33 -14.43
N ALA A 498 15.65 8.66 -14.33
CA ALA A 498 16.61 9.51 -15.05
C ALA A 498 18.03 9.35 -14.48
N LEU A 499 18.18 9.32 -13.15
CA LEU A 499 19.46 9.07 -12.48
C LEU A 499 20.01 7.66 -12.75
N ASP A 500 19.14 6.64 -12.77
CA ASP A 500 19.52 5.25 -13.05
C ASP A 500 19.96 5.05 -14.50
N LYS A 501 19.29 5.74 -15.46
CA LYS A 501 19.79 5.85 -16.85
C LYS A 501 21.14 6.56 -16.98
N TRP A 502 21.56 7.36 -16.00
CA TRP A 502 22.91 7.95 -15.95
C TRP A 502 23.93 7.04 -15.24
N ALA A 503 23.49 5.99 -14.53
CA ALA A 503 24.37 5.02 -13.88
C ALA A 503 24.87 3.92 -14.84
N PHE A 504 24.10 3.59 -15.88
CA PHE A 504 24.39 2.49 -16.81
C PHE A 504 25.16 2.88 -18.09
N TRP A 505 25.63 4.12 -18.22
CA TRP A 505 26.35 4.58 -19.42
C TRP A 505 27.77 3.97 -19.48
N GLY A 506 27.85 2.75 -20.03
CA GLY A 506 29.06 1.94 -20.10
C GLY A 506 30.04 2.40 -21.18
N ALA A 507 31.34 2.17 -20.97
CA ALA A 507 32.40 2.62 -21.88
C ALA A 507 32.29 2.06 -23.31
N ASP A 508 31.71 0.87 -23.48
CA ASP A 508 31.48 0.27 -24.80
C ASP A 508 30.22 0.79 -25.50
N GLU A 509 29.19 1.23 -24.76
CA GLU A 509 28.06 1.96 -25.37
C GLU A 509 28.46 3.38 -25.78
N ASP A 510 29.28 4.07 -24.96
CA ASP A 510 29.91 5.35 -25.31
C ASP A 510 30.74 5.24 -26.60
N LYS A 511 31.36 4.07 -26.82
CA LYS A 511 32.15 3.74 -28.01
C LYS A 511 31.28 3.33 -29.21
N HIS A 512 30.19 2.60 -28.98
CA HIS A 512 29.19 2.27 -30.01
C HIS A 512 28.52 3.54 -30.53
N TRP A 513 27.88 4.32 -29.66
CA TRP A 513 27.21 5.56 -30.04
C TRP A 513 28.20 6.64 -30.51
N GLY A 514 29.41 6.70 -29.95
CA GLY A 514 30.50 7.53 -30.49
C GLY A 514 30.99 7.12 -31.90
N THR A 515 30.71 5.88 -32.33
CA THR A 515 30.95 5.42 -33.71
C THR A 515 29.75 5.71 -34.60
N VAL A 516 28.52 5.51 -34.11
CA VAL A 516 27.28 5.89 -34.81
C VAL A 516 27.26 7.39 -35.12
N VAL A 517 27.58 8.25 -34.14
CA VAL A 517 27.62 9.72 -34.32
C VAL A 517 28.66 10.13 -35.36
N LYS A 518 29.85 9.49 -35.40
CA LYS A 518 30.83 9.74 -36.47
C LYS A 518 30.31 9.34 -37.85
N GLY A 519 29.54 8.25 -37.93
CA GLY A 519 28.87 7.81 -39.16
C GLY A 519 27.71 8.70 -39.62
N VAL A 520 27.26 9.67 -38.81
CA VAL A 520 26.24 10.66 -39.22
C VAL A 520 26.86 11.82 -40.01
N ASP A 521 28.10 12.22 -39.69
CA ASP A 521 28.81 13.26 -40.44
C ASP A 521 29.31 12.76 -41.82
N GLU A 522 29.51 11.45 -41.99
CA GLU A 522 29.97 10.83 -43.25
C GLU A 522 28.84 10.50 -44.25
N GLY A 523 27.95 11.47 -44.46
CA GLY A 523 27.34 11.73 -45.78
C GLY A 523 26.05 10.98 -46.14
N ARG A 524 24.89 11.64 -45.91
CA ARG A 524 23.69 11.54 -46.76
C ARG A 524 22.92 12.86 -46.75
N GLU A 525 22.43 13.29 -47.91
CA GLU A 525 21.81 14.61 -48.11
C GLU A 525 20.47 14.79 -47.34
N PRO A 526 20.11 16.03 -46.95
CA PRO A 526 18.88 16.29 -46.22
C PRO A 526 17.61 16.00 -47.04
N ALA A 527 16.65 15.31 -46.41
CA ALA A 527 15.37 14.98 -47.02
C ALA A 527 14.57 16.25 -47.38
N LYS A 528 14.06 16.30 -48.62
CA LYS A 528 13.25 17.42 -49.12
C LYS A 528 11.87 17.43 -48.46
N GLY A 529 11.46 18.59 -47.95
CA GLY A 529 10.15 18.76 -47.32
C GLY A 529 8.96 18.56 -48.29
N PRO A 530 7.77 18.22 -47.77
CA PRO A 530 6.59 17.93 -48.59
C PRO A 530 6.11 19.18 -49.33
N LYS A 531 5.71 19.02 -50.60
CA LYS A 531 5.12 20.09 -51.41
C LYS A 531 3.60 20.08 -51.31
N SER A 532 3.01 21.28 -51.25
CA SER A 532 1.57 21.49 -51.38
C SER A 532 1.08 21.12 -52.80
N LEU A 533 -0.15 20.65 -52.90
CA LEU A 533 -0.84 20.35 -54.16
C LEU A 533 -2.05 21.26 -54.33
N THR A 534 -1.99 22.12 -55.34
CA THR A 534 -3.15 22.81 -55.94
C THR A 534 -3.23 22.46 -57.42
N SER A 535 -4.44 22.46 -57.98
CA SER A 535 -4.76 21.78 -59.24
C SER A 535 -4.42 22.56 -60.52
N THR A 536 -3.96 21.86 -61.56
CA THR A 536 -4.57 21.97 -62.91
C THR A 536 -4.33 20.72 -63.76
N LEU A 537 -5.07 20.62 -64.88
CA LEU A 537 -5.16 19.50 -65.85
C LEU A 537 -3.88 19.40 -66.71
N GLU A 538 -3.48 18.25 -67.28
CA GLU A 538 -4.12 17.55 -68.41
C GLU A 538 -3.69 16.06 -68.58
N PRO A 539 -4.32 15.26 -69.46
CA PRO A 539 -4.20 13.78 -69.48
C PRO A 539 -3.58 13.16 -70.76
N LYS A 540 -3.10 11.90 -70.65
CA LYS A 540 -3.51 10.73 -71.50
C LYS A 540 -2.66 9.44 -71.30
N THR A 541 -3.35 8.29 -71.37
CA THR A 541 -2.97 6.93 -71.88
C THR A 541 -1.56 6.34 -71.61
N GLY A 542 -1.40 5.04 -71.30
CA GLY A 542 -2.38 3.93 -71.16
C GLY A 542 -1.67 2.55 -71.08
N ASP A 543 -2.44 1.49 -70.80
CA ASP A 543 -2.06 0.04 -70.73
C ASP A 543 -0.96 -0.37 -69.72
N GLY A 544 -0.94 -1.59 -69.14
CA GLY A 544 -1.88 -2.71 -69.16
C GLY A 544 -1.28 -4.01 -68.53
N CYS A 545 -2.11 -5.01 -68.19
CA CYS A 545 -1.75 -6.39 -67.74
C CYS A 545 -1.04 -6.54 -66.34
N ASP A 546 -1.44 -7.45 -65.44
CA ASP A 546 -1.30 -8.95 -65.40
C ASP A 546 0.17 -9.42 -65.12
N LYS A 547 0.52 -10.45 -64.32
CA LYS A 547 -0.25 -11.38 -63.45
C LYS A 547 0.69 -12.23 -62.52
N ASP A 548 0.11 -13.18 -61.76
CA ASP A 548 0.63 -14.49 -61.29
C ASP A 548 1.80 -14.65 -60.27
N THR A 549 1.39 -14.93 -59.02
CA THR A 549 1.72 -16.12 -58.15
C THR A 549 3.03 -16.95 -58.26
N CYS A 550 3.58 -17.26 -57.06
CA CYS A 550 3.82 -18.62 -56.48
C CYS A 550 5.25 -19.21 -56.24
N VAL A 551 5.35 -19.86 -55.05
CA VAL A 551 6.16 -21.06 -54.67
C VAL A 551 7.66 -20.94 -54.27
N ILE A 552 7.89 -21.09 -52.96
CA ILE A 552 8.81 -22.02 -52.24
C ILE A 552 10.15 -22.40 -52.90
N ASP A 553 11.28 -22.18 -52.20
CA ASP A 553 12.11 -23.31 -51.71
C ASP A 553 12.94 -23.00 -50.45
N ASN A 554 13.47 -24.05 -49.82
CA ASN A 554 14.34 -24.00 -48.64
C ASN A 554 15.82 -23.84 -49.04
N ASP A 555 16.69 -23.49 -48.08
CA ASP A 555 17.86 -24.36 -47.85
C ASP A 555 18.45 -24.23 -46.43
N ASN A 556 19.34 -25.15 -46.08
CA ASN A 556 19.82 -25.41 -44.71
C ASN A 556 21.34 -25.57 -44.64
N GLU A 557 22.02 -25.02 -43.62
CA GLU A 557 23.42 -25.37 -43.35
C GLU A 557 23.76 -25.39 -41.84
N THR A 558 24.72 -26.23 -41.46
CA THR A 558 25.06 -26.56 -40.05
C THR A 558 26.54 -26.95 -39.96
N THR A 559 27.28 -26.59 -38.90
CA THR A 559 28.66 -27.08 -38.71
C THR A 559 29.13 -27.08 -37.25
N THR A 560 30.02 -28.03 -36.92
CA THR A 560 30.64 -28.32 -35.60
C THR A 560 32.05 -28.92 -35.83
N ILE A 561 32.94 -29.18 -34.85
CA ILE A 561 32.84 -29.14 -33.37
C ILE A 561 33.90 -28.14 -32.80
N THR A 562 34.78 -28.30 -31.79
CA THR A 562 35.24 -29.39 -30.87
C THR A 562 35.62 -28.80 -29.50
N ASP A 563 35.37 -29.52 -28.41
CA ASP A 563 35.93 -29.21 -27.08
C ASP A 563 37.44 -29.47 -26.98
N ALA A 564 38.12 -28.76 -26.07
CA ALA A 564 38.98 -29.34 -25.01
C ALA A 564 39.87 -28.28 -24.32
N GLU A 565 39.73 -28.10 -23.00
CA GLU A 565 40.73 -28.51 -21.99
C GLU A 565 40.28 -28.05 -20.59
N ALA A 566 40.55 -28.86 -19.56
CA ALA A 566 40.22 -28.56 -18.17
C ALA A 566 41.47 -28.66 -17.29
N LYS A 567 41.55 -27.80 -16.26
CA LYS A 567 42.46 -27.98 -15.12
C LYS A 567 41.74 -27.70 -13.80
N GLN A 568 42.25 -28.35 -12.77
CA GLN A 568 41.60 -28.62 -11.49
C GLN A 568 42.04 -27.66 -10.38
N ASP A 569 41.24 -27.63 -9.30
CA ASP A 569 41.58 -27.47 -7.87
C ASP A 569 42.43 -26.22 -7.46
N GLU A 570 42.26 -25.61 -6.28
CA GLU A 570 41.96 -26.17 -4.96
C GLU A 570 40.90 -25.37 -4.17
N ALA A 571 40.37 -26.00 -3.11
CA ALA A 571 39.56 -25.35 -2.08
C ALA A 571 40.42 -24.89 -0.88
N ILE A 572 40.00 -23.83 -0.19
CA ILE A 572 40.62 -23.38 1.07
C ILE A 572 39.54 -23.29 2.15
N GLU A 573 39.72 -24.03 3.25
CA GLU A 573 38.84 -24.04 4.42
C GLU A 573 39.00 -22.79 5.31
N PRO A 574 37.96 -22.41 6.07
CA PRO A 574 37.98 -21.20 6.91
C PRO A 574 38.80 -21.36 8.19
N THR A 575 39.64 -20.37 8.50
CA THR A 575 40.45 -20.34 9.74
C THR A 575 39.66 -19.75 10.93
N PRO A 576 39.83 -20.22 12.18
CA PRO A 576 39.04 -19.76 13.34
C PRO A 576 39.35 -18.31 13.81
N PRO A 577 38.45 -17.67 14.58
CA PRO A 577 38.57 -16.25 14.94
C PRO A 577 39.57 -15.98 16.08
N GLY A 578 40.62 -15.20 15.79
CA GLY A 578 41.52 -14.64 16.79
C GLY A 578 41.05 -13.28 17.34
N GLN A 579 41.02 -13.12 18.66
CA GLN A 579 40.64 -11.85 19.31
C GLN A 579 41.82 -10.85 19.35
N SER A 580 41.60 -9.59 18.96
CA SER A 580 42.17 -8.39 19.62
C SER A 580 41.67 -7.08 18.99
N GLY A 581 41.78 -5.97 19.73
CA GLY A 581 41.71 -4.60 19.18
C GLY A 581 40.38 -3.85 19.34
N LYS A 582 40.20 -3.16 20.48
CA LYS A 582 39.16 -2.12 20.60
C LYS A 582 39.56 -0.88 19.77
N GLY A 583 39.01 -0.76 18.57
CA GLY A 583 39.07 0.47 17.74
C GLY A 583 37.78 1.28 17.84
N THR A 584 37.87 2.60 18.04
CA THR A 584 36.68 3.47 18.08
C THR A 584 36.05 3.63 16.70
N SER A 585 34.73 3.49 16.62
CA SER A 585 33.97 3.70 15.39
C SER A 585 34.02 5.18 14.98
N LYS A 586 34.41 5.44 13.72
CA LYS A 586 34.18 6.75 13.08
C LYS A 586 32.72 6.79 12.59
N PRO A 587 31.98 7.89 12.83
CA PRO A 587 30.64 8.04 12.27
C PRO A 587 30.71 8.17 10.74
N LEU A 588 29.75 7.55 10.05
CA LEU A 588 29.57 7.67 8.60
C LEU A 588 29.16 9.10 8.22
N SER A 589 29.54 9.54 7.03
CA SER A 589 29.38 10.94 6.59
C SER A 589 27.92 11.29 6.28
N ASN A 590 27.28 12.06 7.15
CA ASN A 590 25.98 12.67 6.86
C ASN A 590 26.17 13.89 5.93
N TRP A 591 25.30 14.04 4.92
CA TRP A 591 25.34 15.16 3.96
C TRP A 591 25.16 16.54 4.62
N THR A 592 24.57 16.59 5.81
CA THR A 592 24.45 17.80 6.66
C THR A 592 25.79 18.42 7.11
N PHE A 593 26.94 17.78 6.82
CA PHE A 593 28.27 18.36 7.02
C PHE A 593 28.76 19.24 5.86
N TRP A 594 28.17 19.16 4.67
CA TRP A 594 28.68 19.81 3.44
C TRP A 594 28.03 21.16 3.12
N THR A 595 27.64 21.94 4.13
CA THR A 595 27.04 23.27 3.91
C THR A 595 28.10 24.34 3.61
N PRO A 596 27.78 25.38 2.80
CA PRO A 596 28.70 26.49 2.50
C PRO A 596 29.26 27.17 3.76
N ALA A 597 28.43 27.38 4.79
CA ALA A 597 28.85 27.92 6.08
C ALA A 597 29.94 27.06 6.77
N LYS A 598 29.72 25.74 6.92
CA LYS A 598 30.70 24.81 7.53
C LYS A 598 32.00 24.71 6.70
N LEU A 599 31.91 24.87 5.38
CA LEU A 599 33.06 24.93 4.49
C LEU A 599 33.83 26.26 4.62
N ARG A 600 33.15 27.39 4.79
CA ARG A 600 33.77 28.70 5.08
C ARG A 600 34.47 28.71 6.44
N GLU A 601 33.84 28.17 7.48
CA GLU A 601 34.38 28.01 8.84
C GLU A 601 35.65 27.13 8.87
N ARG A 602 35.65 26.01 8.12
CA ARG A 602 36.85 25.17 7.91
C ARG A 602 37.97 25.89 7.14
N ARG A 603 37.65 26.90 6.34
CA ARG A 603 38.61 27.62 5.48
C ARG A 603 39.26 28.82 6.18
N SER A 604 38.55 29.49 7.09
CA SER A 604 39.08 30.60 7.89
C SER A 604 40.02 30.15 9.04
N THR A 605 39.93 28.90 9.46
CA THR A 605 40.69 28.33 10.60
C THR A 605 42.09 27.78 10.23
N VAL A 606 42.58 28.08 9.01
CA VAL A 606 43.89 27.64 8.49
C VAL A 606 44.75 28.86 8.11
N LYS A 607 45.93 29.01 8.73
CA LYS A 607 46.95 29.97 8.30
C LYS A 607 47.81 29.38 7.17
N PRO A 608 48.18 30.15 6.13
CA PRO A 608 49.13 29.69 5.12
C PRO A 608 50.51 29.37 5.72
N LEU A 609 51.16 28.31 5.24
CA LEU A 609 52.61 28.15 5.45
C LEU A 609 53.36 29.13 4.54
N LYS A 610 54.46 29.69 5.04
CA LYS A 610 55.44 30.40 4.20
C LYS A 610 56.42 29.40 3.60
N GLU A 611 56.74 29.57 2.32
CA GLU A 611 57.79 28.81 1.66
C GLU A 611 59.17 29.40 2.00
N SER A 612 59.97 28.66 2.77
CA SER A 612 61.41 28.90 2.92
C SER A 612 62.10 27.65 3.48
N GLN A 613 63.33 27.39 3.03
CA GLN A 613 64.25 26.34 3.52
C GLN A 613 63.92 24.89 3.10
N THR A 614 64.02 24.64 1.80
CA THR A 614 64.49 23.36 1.26
C THR A 614 66.03 23.34 1.20
N SER A 615 66.70 22.50 1.99
CA SER A 615 68.13 22.18 1.81
C SER A 615 68.55 20.89 2.54
N VAL A 616 69.54 20.19 1.98
CA VAL A 616 70.10 18.89 2.42
C VAL A 616 71.43 19.11 3.17
N GLY A 617 71.83 18.24 4.11
CA GLY A 617 73.20 18.29 4.66
C GLY A 617 73.48 17.41 5.90
N ASP A 618 74.42 16.47 5.76
CA ASP A 618 74.85 15.39 6.65
C ASP A 618 75.62 15.71 7.98
N THR A 619 75.80 14.63 8.77
CA THR A 619 76.99 14.24 9.60
C THR A 619 77.26 14.71 11.06
N SER A 620 77.43 13.68 11.92
CA SER A 620 78.43 13.47 13.01
C SER A 620 78.56 14.37 14.28
N ALA A 621 78.06 13.82 15.40
CA ALA A 621 78.76 13.54 16.68
C ALA A 621 79.65 14.58 17.42
N SER A 622 79.26 14.93 18.66
CA SER A 622 80.05 14.80 19.93
C SER A 622 79.50 15.73 21.05
N GLY A 623 79.94 15.56 22.31
CA GLY A 623 79.76 16.56 23.39
C GLY A 623 78.90 16.11 24.59
N SER A 624 79.39 16.34 25.81
CA SER A 624 78.88 15.82 27.09
C SER A 624 78.00 16.77 27.91
N SER A 625 77.27 16.17 28.88
CA SER A 625 77.00 16.65 30.26
C SER A 625 76.15 17.93 30.53
N ASP A 626 75.00 17.66 31.15
CA ASP A 626 74.50 18.22 32.43
C ASP A 626 73.45 19.36 32.54
N SER A 627 72.39 19.01 33.28
CA SER A 627 71.47 19.81 34.12
C SER A 627 70.48 20.85 33.53
N GLU A 628 69.22 20.40 33.52
CA GLU A 628 67.97 21.10 33.95
C GLU A 628 67.11 21.99 33.03
N SER A 629 65.79 21.82 33.23
CA SER A 629 64.62 22.58 32.74
C SER A 629 64.21 22.44 31.26
N GLY A 630 62.89 22.34 31.00
CA GLY A 630 62.30 22.67 29.68
C GLY A 630 61.71 21.58 28.76
N ASN A 631 61.35 20.38 29.24
CA ASN A 631 60.78 19.34 28.34
C ASN A 631 59.33 19.64 27.87
N SER A 632 59.19 20.36 26.76
CA SER A 632 57.91 20.63 26.08
C SER A 632 57.84 19.93 24.72
N ARG A 633 57.36 18.67 24.70
CA ARG A 633 57.06 17.95 23.44
C ARG A 633 55.99 18.71 22.63
N PRO A 634 56.16 18.90 21.31
CA PRO A 634 55.11 19.47 20.46
C PRO A 634 53.91 18.52 20.44
N SER A 635 52.71 19.06 20.71
CA SER A 635 51.52 18.24 20.92
C SER A 635 51.10 17.44 19.66
N SER A 636 50.52 16.26 19.88
CA SER A 636 49.93 15.40 18.84
C SER A 636 48.91 16.13 17.94
N ARG A 637 48.30 17.20 18.45
CA ARG A 637 47.35 18.10 17.78
C ARG A 637 47.89 18.76 16.51
N VAL A 638 49.23 18.82 16.34
CA VAL A 638 49.87 19.38 15.14
C VAL A 638 49.93 18.37 13.98
N ARG A 639 50.10 17.07 14.24
CA ARG A 639 50.17 16.05 13.17
C ARG A 639 48.84 15.87 12.43
N GLY A 640 47.73 15.74 13.17
CA GLY A 640 46.41 15.54 12.57
C GLY A 640 46.02 16.64 11.57
N LYS A 641 46.24 17.92 11.93
CA LYS A 641 45.99 19.05 11.01
C LYS A 641 46.78 18.96 9.70
N ALA A 642 47.98 18.37 9.69
CA ALA A 642 48.78 18.23 8.48
C ALA A 642 48.27 17.10 7.56
N GLU A 643 47.63 16.07 8.12
CA GLU A 643 47.00 14.99 7.37
C GLU A 643 45.63 15.42 6.83
N ASP A 644 44.82 16.09 7.65
CA ASP A 644 43.55 16.72 7.23
C ASP A 644 43.75 17.65 6.02
N VAL A 645 44.76 18.53 6.06
CA VAL A 645 45.08 19.45 4.95
C VAL A 645 45.48 18.70 3.66
N ARG A 646 46.23 17.59 3.77
CA ARG A 646 46.58 16.75 2.61
C ARG A 646 45.36 16.04 2.03
N GLN A 647 44.42 15.60 2.87
CA GLN A 647 43.17 15.00 2.42
C GLN A 647 42.26 16.04 1.74
N ILE A 648 42.05 17.20 2.36
CA ILE A 648 41.24 18.30 1.80
C ILE A 648 41.77 18.73 0.42
N ASP A 649 43.08 18.91 0.28
CA ASP A 649 43.65 19.32 -1.01
C ASP A 649 43.63 18.19 -2.07
N ARG A 650 43.65 16.91 -1.65
CA ARG A 650 43.37 15.77 -2.54
C ARG A 650 41.92 15.77 -3.03
N GLU A 651 40.96 16.00 -2.14
CA GLU A 651 39.54 16.06 -2.44
C GLU A 651 39.21 17.24 -3.38
N LEU A 652 39.73 18.44 -3.08
CA LEU A 652 39.59 19.62 -3.96
C LEU A 652 40.24 19.40 -5.33
N ARG A 653 41.39 18.71 -5.42
CA ARG A 653 41.99 18.32 -6.71
C ARG A 653 41.11 17.34 -7.48
N ILE A 654 40.40 16.42 -6.82
CA ILE A 654 39.44 15.49 -7.44
C ILE A 654 38.22 16.27 -7.95
N MET A 655 37.56 17.08 -7.12
CA MET A 655 36.42 17.91 -7.53
C MET A 655 36.77 18.81 -8.72
N ARG A 656 37.92 19.50 -8.68
CA ARG A 656 38.43 20.33 -9.79
C ARG A 656 38.82 19.54 -11.04
N ARG A 657 39.05 18.22 -10.96
CA ARG A 657 39.25 17.34 -12.14
C ARG A 657 37.92 16.88 -12.71
N VAL A 658 36.97 16.48 -11.86
CA VAL A 658 35.61 16.09 -12.27
C VAL A 658 34.90 17.26 -12.95
N ALA A 659 34.86 18.44 -12.32
CA ALA A 659 34.25 19.64 -12.90
C ALA A 659 34.84 19.99 -14.27
N ARG A 660 36.18 20.02 -14.42
CA ARG A 660 36.81 20.27 -15.74
C ARG A 660 36.55 19.16 -16.77
N LYS A 661 36.43 17.89 -16.34
CA LYS A 661 36.01 16.80 -17.25
C LYS A 661 34.57 17.04 -17.72
N TRP A 662 33.67 17.43 -16.82
CA TRP A 662 32.27 17.74 -17.11
C TRP A 662 32.14 18.94 -18.06
N CYS A 663 32.73 20.10 -17.74
CA CYS A 663 32.67 21.30 -18.60
C CYS A 663 33.13 20.99 -20.03
N ARG A 664 34.25 20.26 -20.17
CA ARG A 664 34.81 19.84 -21.47
C ARG A 664 33.88 18.89 -22.24
N LEU A 665 33.17 17.99 -21.55
CA LEU A 665 32.22 17.05 -22.19
C LEU A 665 30.89 17.75 -22.55
N ALA A 666 30.45 18.72 -21.75
CA ALA A 666 29.26 19.52 -21.99
C ALA A 666 29.49 20.68 -22.99
N GLY A 667 30.70 20.84 -23.54
CA GLY A 667 31.08 21.95 -24.42
C GLY A 667 31.18 23.33 -23.74
N VAL A 668 30.98 23.40 -22.42
CA VAL A 668 30.93 24.65 -21.65
C VAL A 668 32.34 25.17 -21.35
N LYS A 669 32.62 26.41 -21.75
CA LYS A 669 33.83 27.13 -21.33
C LYS A 669 33.70 27.56 -19.86
N SER A 670 34.53 27.00 -18.98
CA SER A 670 34.53 27.35 -17.55
C SER A 670 35.80 28.10 -17.12
N GLN A 671 35.61 29.26 -16.48
CA GLN A 671 36.63 30.01 -15.76
C GLN A 671 36.47 29.78 -14.24
N ALA A 672 37.50 30.04 -13.45
CA ALA A 672 37.34 30.21 -12.00
C ALA A 672 36.68 31.57 -11.72
N CYS A 673 35.40 31.58 -11.37
CA CYS A 673 34.69 32.73 -10.82
C CYS A 673 34.99 32.89 -9.31
N ASP A 674 34.54 34.02 -8.75
CA ASP A 674 34.64 34.31 -7.32
C ASP A 674 33.76 33.39 -6.45
N CYS A 675 33.83 33.57 -5.13
CA CYS A 675 33.15 32.68 -4.18
C CYS A 675 31.64 32.98 -4.14
N LEU A 676 30.83 32.00 -4.56
CA LEU A 676 29.36 32.05 -4.57
C LEU A 676 28.74 32.43 -3.20
N ASP A 677 27.67 33.22 -3.27
CA ASP A 677 26.89 33.67 -2.11
C ASP A 677 25.80 32.66 -1.70
N GLU A 678 25.16 32.88 -0.55
CA GLU A 678 24.15 31.97 0.03
C GLU A 678 22.79 32.11 -0.66
N GLY A 679 22.74 31.60 -1.89
CA GLY A 679 21.53 31.47 -2.72
C GLY A 679 21.81 30.85 -4.10
N GLU A 680 23.04 30.98 -4.62
CA GLU A 680 23.40 30.56 -5.99
C GLU A 680 23.66 29.06 -6.17
N PHE A 681 23.41 28.23 -5.14
CA PHE A 681 23.71 26.80 -5.18
C PHE A 681 22.72 25.93 -4.39
N ASP A 682 21.42 26.23 -4.49
CA ASP A 682 20.40 25.21 -4.21
C ASP A 682 20.19 24.39 -5.48
N VAL A 683 20.50 23.08 -5.42
CA VAL A 683 20.41 22.17 -6.56
C VAL A 683 19.25 21.22 -6.30
N PRO A 684 18.09 21.37 -6.99
CA PRO A 684 16.84 20.68 -6.66
C PRO A 684 16.82 19.23 -7.18
N TRP A 685 17.89 18.47 -6.95
CA TRP A 685 17.88 17.03 -7.20
C TRP A 685 17.00 16.34 -6.15
N THR A 686 16.17 15.41 -6.61
CA THR A 686 15.26 14.64 -5.76
C THR A 686 16.04 13.89 -4.68
N LYS A 687 15.95 14.35 -3.43
CA LYS A 687 16.59 13.69 -2.29
C LYS A 687 16.11 12.24 -2.20
N ALA A 688 17.06 11.30 -2.24
CA ALA A 688 16.75 9.88 -2.24
C ALA A 688 16.13 9.43 -0.90
N VAL A 689 14.83 9.21 -0.90
CA VAL A 689 14.06 8.59 0.17
C VAL A 689 14.17 7.08 0.05
N ALA A 690 14.54 6.41 1.15
CA ALA A 690 14.57 4.96 1.23
C ALA A 690 13.36 4.48 2.06
N PRO A 691 12.48 3.63 1.53
CA PRO A 691 11.37 3.08 2.30
C PRO A 691 11.90 2.14 3.40
N ARG A 692 11.77 2.57 4.66
CA ARG A 692 12.17 1.81 5.85
C ARG A 692 11.32 2.20 7.05
N VAL A 693 11.19 1.29 8.01
CA VAL A 693 10.74 1.58 9.38
C VAL A 693 11.95 2.14 10.15
N GLU A 694 11.73 3.16 10.97
CA GLU A 694 12.77 3.85 11.76
C GLU A 694 12.43 3.94 13.26
N GLY A 695 11.24 3.51 13.68
CA GLY A 695 10.76 3.71 15.04
C GLY A 695 10.26 5.14 15.26
N ARG A 696 9.60 5.71 14.24
CA ARG A 696 8.83 6.97 14.30
C ARG A 696 7.55 6.80 15.11
N ILE A 697 6.97 5.61 15.19
CA ILE A 697 5.77 5.34 15.99
C ILE A 697 6.06 4.22 16.98
N VAL A 698 5.86 4.48 18.27
CA VAL A 698 6.17 3.54 19.36
C VAL A 698 4.93 3.33 20.23
N GLU A 699 4.49 2.07 20.34
CA GLU A 699 3.44 1.63 21.26
C GLU A 699 4.07 1.22 22.61
N VAL A 700 3.58 1.77 23.72
CA VAL A 700 4.01 1.35 25.06
C VAL A 700 3.49 -0.06 25.35
N GLY A 701 4.41 -0.98 25.65
CA GLY A 701 4.09 -2.38 25.98
C GLY A 701 4.20 -3.36 24.79
N ALA A 702 4.40 -2.87 23.56
CA ALA A 702 4.73 -3.73 22.43
C ALA A 702 6.12 -4.38 22.63
N ALA A 703 6.22 -5.69 22.34
CA ALA A 703 7.51 -6.36 22.25
C ALA A 703 8.23 -5.94 20.96
N ALA A 704 9.52 -5.62 21.07
CA ALA A 704 10.37 -5.11 19.99
C ALA A 704 10.98 -6.21 19.10
#